data_AF-A0A6A6C530-F1
#
_entry.id   AF-A0A6A6C530-F1
#
_cell.length_a   1.000
_cell.length_b   1.000
_cell.length_c   1.000
_cell.angle_alpha   90.00
_cell.angle_beta   90.00
_cell.angle_gamma   90.00
#
_symmetry.space_group_name_H-M   'P 1'
#
loop_
_entity.id
_entity.type
_entity.pdbx_description
1 polymer ?
#
loop_
_entity_poly.entity_id
_entity_poly.type
_entity_poly.pdbx_seq_one_letter_code
_entity_poly.pdbx_strand_id
1 'polypeptide(L)'
;MSSHLQHGVQEAPPRHGGGRLPGQAPEMQRDIIDHAAPRQFSNVGPGSPEEQPPNNVHVANYRNLSHPNTKYRWEYPNAHLRPQYEYISNGPRFVRDIMGRVKQKWYPDDRYISPYDGRAKPLCVQATDDIYRSPNNTTHLRTFMRNTSPFMLRIAKWPLNHFNYIDENTPASDYWYAAAKWIPATAALTVMLMFPGNASGQERNGGRYDPFPYKFYNYPKAARNTFEDDCLTIAGRRTHHTTNPEIKRTLRPRYLCVLSADDKMTRIKTEDWEKNNKGKPLDYVFIAYTADQFDNDTDSDVKALHAIAKTATRAVGLNTYWVGCSCMPDKDEIEQDVYRISDVIRGAHSLIIAVGPNNKESAPSFDLQLVQWGTRMWTWPEVLLSPGDSIKVFSRENNDVVTITKRQFAQTVWKDAEVSRQLIDHYEGSIILGRLELVTLALQCLQGRETSQHLHGDKSYALMGLMRLRPKIDRSDTAFQAFARLSLANDSDMLLERLISTLPKNPTQHWSCMDDAWNSKLWDIYPTCQIAGIGRDDTVIIDGLRGANVRWKSFEVVRSEVRANFKRTFTLFLQHSAPLFFYVSIGLLAAGNALRPSNKTAGDTYTFVGVVFIIYSLIAIIGAPWFVKLLYGGKFWQTQPWLFGFEGYLPVETIEKQVFGTNLGRLSWSPYSSPLSRHKRNEHDECIGIDPTTDPEVRSLVSQATHATPGQMRVFTIVDTGNMEVTMFQAIRPPVAFLLAGEEGGMQRAVGVSYQWETQTCYRETIMRMPTTTKDLMTQVNRVRFGLKREMPPTRPVRGADQAV
;
A
#
# COMPACT_ATOMS: atom_id res chain seq x y z
N MET A 1 18.36 33.19 45.84
CA MET A 1 17.70 33.88 46.97
C MET A 1 16.21 33.55 46.83
N SER A 2 15.75 32.38 47.30
CA SER A 2 15.34 32.05 48.69
C SER A 2 14.11 32.87 49.10
N SER A 3 12.93 32.35 49.44
CA SER A 3 12.54 31.25 50.36
C SER A 3 11.02 30.97 50.17
N HIS A 4 10.54 29.72 50.01
CA HIS A 4 10.13 28.67 50.97
C HIS A 4 8.72 28.78 51.61
N LEU A 5 7.88 27.73 51.39
CA LEU A 5 7.02 26.93 52.32
C LEU A 5 5.98 26.12 51.47
N GLN A 6 6.10 24.78 51.27
CA GLN A 6 5.58 23.61 52.05
C GLN A 6 4.05 23.59 52.28
N HIS A 7 3.26 22.51 52.23
CA HIS A 7 3.34 21.05 51.92
C HIS A 7 1.87 20.55 51.81
N GLY A 8 1.58 19.47 51.06
CA GLY A 8 0.28 18.79 51.09
C GLY A 8 0.43 17.30 50.80
N VAL A 9 0.10 16.47 51.80
CA VAL A 9 0.21 15.00 51.85
C VAL A 9 -1.15 14.38 51.48
N GLN A 10 -1.14 13.30 50.68
CA GLN A 10 -2.32 12.51 50.33
C GLN A 10 -2.56 11.38 51.35
N GLU A 11 -3.80 11.30 51.82
CA GLU A 11 -4.32 10.25 52.71
C GLU A 11 -4.77 8.99 51.94
N ALA A 12 -4.60 7.83 52.58
CA ALA A 12 -5.12 6.54 52.14
C ALA A 12 -6.26 6.06 53.07
N PRO A 13 -7.27 5.33 52.57
CA PRO A 13 -8.29 4.69 53.41
C PRO A 13 -8.08 3.16 53.57
N PRO A 14 -8.82 2.50 54.50
CA PRO A 14 -8.27 1.46 55.39
C PRO A 14 -8.61 0.00 55.02
N ARG A 15 -7.95 -0.93 55.74
CA ARG A 15 -8.19 -2.38 55.75
C ARG A 15 -9.02 -2.82 56.96
N HIS A 16 -9.98 -3.74 56.74
CA HIS A 16 -10.45 -4.84 57.61
C HIS A 16 -11.47 -5.65 56.77
N GLY A 17 -11.64 -6.98 56.78
CA GLY A 17 -11.08 -8.12 57.53
C GLY A 17 -11.93 -9.38 57.24
N GLY A 18 -11.38 -10.58 57.47
CA GLY A 18 -12.08 -11.90 57.49
C GLY A 18 -12.14 -12.64 56.15
N GLY A 19 -11.98 -13.97 56.01
CA GLY A 19 -11.84 -15.13 56.89
C GLY A 19 -11.80 -16.39 55.98
N ARG A 20 -11.19 -17.49 56.44
CA ARG A 20 -10.87 -18.71 55.66
C ARG A 20 -12.03 -19.73 55.52
N LEU A 21 -12.19 -20.28 54.29
CA LEU A 21 -12.41 -21.70 53.85
C LEU A 21 -13.68 -22.47 54.29
N PRO A 22 -14.08 -23.63 53.68
CA PRO A 22 -13.64 -24.35 52.45
C PRO A 22 -14.79 -24.88 51.52
N GLY A 23 -14.44 -25.38 50.32
CA GLY A 23 -14.97 -26.66 49.82
C GLY A 23 -16.08 -26.70 48.74
N GLN A 24 -15.85 -27.59 47.77
CA GLN A 24 -16.78 -28.26 46.83
C GLN A 24 -17.21 -27.52 45.55
N ALA A 25 -16.54 -27.89 44.45
CA ALA A 25 -17.10 -27.90 43.11
C ALA A 25 -17.54 -29.34 42.78
N PRO A 26 -18.72 -29.57 42.17
CA PRO A 26 -19.05 -30.84 41.54
C PRO A 26 -18.84 -30.77 40.01
N GLU A 27 -18.34 -31.88 39.46
CA GLU A 27 -18.26 -32.22 38.04
C GLU A 27 -19.63 -32.55 37.43
N MET A 28 -19.73 -32.36 36.10
CA MET A 28 -20.58 -33.02 35.06
C MET A 28 -21.17 -31.94 34.13
N GLN A 29 -21.17 -32.02 32.81
CA GLN A 29 -20.96 -33.14 31.90
C GLN A 29 -20.67 -32.54 30.51
N ARG A 30 -19.70 -33.13 29.80
CA ARG A 30 -19.52 -32.93 28.35
C ARG A 30 -20.66 -33.66 27.64
N ASP A 31 -21.28 -33.02 26.64
CA ASP A 31 -21.34 -33.54 25.26
C ASP A 31 -22.30 -32.77 24.33
N ILE A 32 -21.80 -32.53 23.08
CA ILE A 32 -22.50 -32.38 21.78
C ILE A 32 -23.17 -30.99 21.54
N ILE A 33 -22.78 -30.13 20.56
CA ILE A 33 -22.67 -30.31 19.09
C ILE A 33 -21.62 -29.35 18.46
N ASP A 34 -20.81 -29.92 17.56
CA ASP A 34 -19.90 -29.29 16.58
C ASP A 34 -20.60 -28.40 15.53
N HIS A 35 -19.92 -27.35 15.05
CA HIS A 35 -19.68 -27.13 13.61
C HIS A 35 -18.76 -25.91 13.38
N ALA A 36 -17.45 -26.12 13.42
CA ALA A 36 -16.47 -25.35 12.66
C ALA A 36 -15.24 -26.22 12.44
N ALA A 37 -15.14 -26.83 11.25
CA ALA A 37 -14.10 -27.78 10.90
C ALA A 37 -12.69 -27.16 11.00
N PRO A 38 -11.77 -27.73 11.81
CA PRO A 38 -10.34 -27.50 11.63
C PRO A 38 -9.86 -28.33 10.44
N ARG A 39 -9.17 -27.69 9.49
CA ARG A 39 -8.46 -28.40 8.41
C ARG A 39 -7.44 -29.34 9.07
N GLN A 40 -7.73 -30.64 9.01
CA GLN A 40 -6.80 -31.69 9.39
C GLN A 40 -5.57 -31.61 8.49
N PHE A 41 -4.41 -31.38 9.10
CA PHE A 41 -3.13 -31.73 8.49
C PHE A 41 -3.13 -33.24 8.31
N SER A 42 -3.12 -33.68 7.05
CA SER A 42 -2.89 -35.08 6.70
C SER A 42 -1.49 -35.49 7.17
N ASN A 43 -1.42 -36.55 7.97
CA ASN A 43 -0.20 -37.29 8.21
C ASN A 43 0.34 -37.81 6.87
N VAL A 44 1.33 -37.12 6.32
CA VAL A 44 2.14 -37.62 5.20
C VAL A 44 3.16 -38.60 5.79
N GLY A 45 3.22 -39.81 5.23
CA GLY A 45 4.22 -40.83 5.59
C GLY A 45 5.66 -40.35 5.35
N PRO A 46 6.69 -41.16 5.65
CA PRO A 46 8.08 -40.74 5.54
C PRO A 46 8.46 -40.53 4.06
N GLY A 47 8.19 -39.32 3.57
CA GLY A 47 8.64 -38.83 2.29
C GLY A 47 10.13 -38.52 2.35
N SER A 48 10.79 -38.74 1.22
CA SER A 48 12.15 -38.32 0.86
C SER A 48 12.64 -37.05 1.56
N PRO A 49 13.94 -36.95 1.89
CA PRO A 49 14.50 -35.83 2.65
C PRO A 49 14.12 -34.50 1.98
N GLU A 50 13.34 -33.72 2.71
CA GLU A 50 12.92 -32.38 2.36
C GLU A 50 14.19 -31.52 2.22
N GLU A 51 14.60 -31.23 0.98
CA GLU A 51 15.75 -30.36 0.69
C GLU A 51 15.47 -28.97 1.30
N GLN A 52 16.08 -28.71 2.46
CA GLN A 52 16.16 -27.38 3.03
C GLN A 52 16.90 -26.48 2.01
N PRO A 53 16.40 -25.26 1.75
CA PRO A 53 17.06 -24.37 0.81
C PRO A 53 18.51 -24.12 1.27
N PRO A 54 19.49 -24.08 0.34
CA PRO A 54 20.89 -23.94 0.71
C PRO A 54 21.10 -22.63 1.48
N ASN A 55 21.62 -22.74 2.71
CA ASN A 55 21.88 -21.59 3.60
C ASN A 55 22.80 -20.52 2.97
N ASN A 56 23.56 -20.87 1.93
CA ASN A 56 24.50 -19.98 1.28
C ASN A 56 24.58 -20.22 -0.24
N VAL A 57 23.97 -19.34 -1.03
CA VAL A 57 24.05 -19.37 -2.49
C VAL A 57 25.21 -18.49 -2.97
N HIS A 58 26.09 -19.04 -3.81
CA HIS A 58 27.23 -18.31 -4.37
C HIS A 58 26.78 -17.42 -5.55
N VAL A 59 26.75 -16.11 -5.31
CA VAL A 59 26.43 -15.12 -6.36
C VAL A 59 27.59 -14.97 -7.36
N ALA A 60 27.30 -15.04 -8.66
CA ALA A 60 28.27 -14.93 -9.74
C ALA A 60 28.99 -13.57 -9.79
N ASN A 61 28.37 -12.51 -9.23
CA ASN A 61 28.93 -11.16 -9.15
C ASN A 61 29.42 -10.69 -10.55
N TYR A 62 30.67 -10.20 -10.63
CA TYR A 62 31.29 -9.71 -11.86
C TYR A 62 31.48 -10.78 -12.94
N ARG A 63 31.30 -12.09 -12.64
CA ARG A 63 31.30 -13.12 -13.69
C ARG A 63 30.16 -12.92 -14.68
N ASN A 64 29.05 -12.30 -14.28
CA ASN A 64 27.94 -12.00 -15.19
C ASN A 64 28.27 -10.90 -16.23
N LEU A 65 29.43 -10.24 -16.15
CA LEU A 65 29.92 -9.34 -17.21
C LEU A 65 30.16 -10.05 -18.54
N SER A 66 30.50 -11.35 -18.51
CA SER A 66 30.71 -12.16 -19.72
C SER A 66 29.41 -12.67 -20.33
N HIS A 67 28.24 -12.32 -19.79
CA HIS A 67 26.97 -12.76 -20.34
C HIS A 67 26.72 -12.08 -21.71
N PRO A 68 26.36 -12.84 -22.78
CA PRO A 68 26.30 -12.33 -24.16
C PRO A 68 25.41 -11.10 -24.35
N ASN A 69 24.30 -11.03 -23.61
CA ASN A 69 23.32 -9.94 -23.73
C ASN A 69 23.65 -8.70 -22.88
N THR A 70 24.77 -8.71 -22.14
CA THR A 70 25.19 -7.56 -21.31
C THR A 70 25.66 -6.41 -22.19
N LYS A 71 25.06 -5.23 -21.99
CA LYS A 71 25.46 -3.98 -22.63
C LYS A 71 26.16 -3.07 -21.63
N TYR A 72 27.07 -2.26 -22.17
CA TYR A 72 27.91 -1.35 -21.40
C TYR A 72 27.49 0.11 -21.62
N ARG A 73 27.54 0.91 -20.56
CA ARG A 73 27.33 2.37 -20.60
C ARG A 73 28.26 3.07 -19.60
N TRP A 74 28.51 4.35 -19.82
CA TRP A 74 29.35 5.18 -18.95
C TRP A 74 28.68 5.58 -17.62
N GLU A 75 27.34 5.61 -17.58
CA GLU A 75 26.61 5.93 -16.36
C GLU A 75 26.38 4.69 -15.49
N TYR A 76 26.64 4.78 -14.19
CA TYR A 76 26.42 3.68 -13.27
C TYR A 76 24.93 3.23 -13.18
N PRO A 77 24.62 1.92 -13.12
CA PRO A 77 25.52 0.78 -13.29
C PRO A 77 26.04 0.64 -14.72
N ASN A 78 27.33 0.34 -14.85
CA ASN A 78 28.02 0.32 -16.14
C ASN A 78 27.60 -0.85 -17.01
N ALA A 79 27.17 -1.97 -16.41
CA ALA A 79 26.76 -3.19 -17.11
C ALA A 79 25.29 -3.52 -16.80
N HIS A 80 24.49 -3.73 -17.84
CA HIS A 80 23.06 -3.98 -17.73
C HIS A 80 22.51 -4.78 -18.92
N LEU A 81 21.37 -5.43 -18.74
CA LEU A 81 20.55 -6.03 -19.80
C LEU A 81 19.49 -5.03 -20.25
N ARG A 82 19.30 -4.92 -21.57
CA ARG A 82 18.20 -4.12 -22.15
C ARG A 82 16.88 -4.87 -22.01
N PRO A 83 15.76 -4.17 -21.74
CA PRO A 83 14.44 -4.81 -21.72
C PRO A 83 14.13 -5.43 -23.09
N GLN A 84 13.51 -6.61 -23.11
CA GLN A 84 13.03 -7.21 -24.37
C GLN A 84 11.64 -6.74 -24.74
N TYR A 85 10.90 -6.13 -23.81
CA TYR A 85 9.59 -5.55 -24.06
C TYR A 85 9.65 -4.03 -23.93
N GLU A 86 8.99 -3.33 -24.85
CA GLU A 86 8.81 -1.88 -24.80
C GLU A 86 7.33 -1.53 -24.83
N TYR A 87 6.98 -0.43 -24.17
CA TYR A 87 5.63 0.12 -24.22
C TYR A 87 5.38 0.77 -25.58
N ILE A 88 4.19 0.55 -26.14
CA ILE A 88 3.78 1.21 -27.38
C ILE A 88 3.58 2.70 -27.11
N SER A 89 4.16 3.55 -27.97
CA SER A 89 4.04 5.00 -27.86
C SER A 89 2.87 5.55 -28.69
N ASN A 90 2.11 6.45 -28.08
CA ASN A 90 1.06 7.24 -28.74
C ASN A 90 1.50 8.69 -29.03
N GLY A 91 2.81 8.96 -29.05
CA GLY A 91 3.37 10.28 -29.37
C GLY A 91 4.31 10.85 -28.30
N PRO A 92 4.84 12.08 -28.52
CA PRO A 92 5.78 12.69 -27.61
C PRO A 92 5.10 13.13 -26.30
N ARG A 93 5.75 12.89 -25.17
CA ARG A 93 5.31 13.28 -23.83
C ARG A 93 6.39 14.13 -23.13
N PHE A 94 5.96 14.97 -22.20
CA PHE A 94 6.85 15.82 -21.42
C PHE A 94 7.01 15.26 -20.01
N VAL A 95 8.26 15.09 -19.58
CA VAL A 95 8.61 14.91 -18.16
C VAL A 95 8.89 16.28 -17.58
N ARG A 96 8.31 16.60 -16.42
CA ARG A 96 8.79 17.65 -15.54
C ARG A 96 9.35 17.02 -14.28
N ASP A 97 10.53 17.48 -13.86
CA ASP A 97 11.13 17.03 -12.62
C ASP A 97 10.89 18.00 -11.45
N ILE A 98 11.36 17.65 -10.24
CA ILE A 98 11.15 18.46 -9.02
C ILE A 98 11.71 19.88 -9.09
N MET A 99 12.72 20.11 -9.93
CA MET A 99 13.32 21.44 -10.13
C MET A 99 12.63 22.21 -11.27
N GLY A 100 11.54 21.67 -11.82
CA GLY A 100 10.79 22.28 -12.92
C GLY A 100 11.44 22.10 -14.30
N ARG A 101 12.49 21.29 -14.43
CA ARG A 101 13.15 21.07 -15.73
C ARG A 101 12.26 20.17 -16.58
N VAL A 102 12.01 20.60 -17.82
CA VAL A 102 11.15 19.87 -18.77
C VAL A 102 12.00 19.16 -19.81
N LYS A 103 11.70 17.88 -20.07
CA LYS A 103 12.30 17.11 -21.16
C LYS A 103 11.21 16.41 -21.98
N GLN A 104 11.31 16.52 -23.29
CA GLN A 104 10.45 15.80 -24.21
C GLN A 104 11.02 14.41 -24.50
N LYS A 105 10.15 13.39 -24.51
CA LYS A 105 10.49 12.00 -24.78
C LYS A 105 9.44 11.34 -25.66
N TRP A 106 9.89 10.43 -26.51
CA TRP A 106 9.03 9.73 -27.48
C TRP A 106 8.58 8.36 -27.02
N TYR A 107 9.39 7.65 -26.25
CA TYR A 107 9.11 6.27 -25.87
C TYR A 107 8.76 6.19 -24.38
N PRO A 108 7.61 5.60 -24.02
CA PRO A 108 7.29 5.29 -22.63
C PRO A 108 8.27 4.25 -22.11
N ASP A 109 8.83 4.48 -20.93
CA ASP A 109 9.77 3.60 -20.23
C ASP A 109 9.60 3.70 -18.71
N ASP A 110 9.97 2.65 -17.96
CA ASP A 110 9.91 2.69 -16.51
C ASP A 110 11.02 3.58 -15.93
N ARG A 111 10.66 4.50 -15.04
CA ARG A 111 11.57 5.50 -14.46
C ARG A 111 11.38 5.65 -12.96
N TYR A 112 12.43 6.13 -12.30
CA TYR A 112 12.39 6.63 -10.93
C TYR A 112 12.88 8.07 -10.88
N ILE A 113 12.50 8.79 -9.83
CA ILE A 113 13.04 10.13 -9.55
C ILE A 113 14.29 9.94 -8.70
N SER A 114 15.44 10.38 -9.18
CA SER A 114 16.70 10.20 -8.48
C SER A 114 16.78 11.12 -7.25
N PRO A 115 17.12 10.59 -6.05
CA PRO A 115 17.21 11.37 -4.83
C PRO A 115 18.40 12.34 -4.84
N TYR A 116 19.38 12.13 -5.72
CA TYR A 116 20.60 12.92 -5.79
C TYR A 116 20.46 14.20 -6.62
N ASP A 117 19.84 14.10 -7.79
CA ASP A 117 19.71 15.21 -8.75
C ASP A 117 18.26 15.61 -9.05
N GLY A 118 17.28 14.89 -8.50
CA GLY A 118 15.86 15.11 -8.71
C GLY A 118 15.37 14.75 -10.12
N ARG A 119 16.21 14.18 -11.00
CA ARG A 119 15.85 13.89 -12.40
C ARG A 119 15.13 12.55 -12.53
N ALA A 120 14.22 12.44 -13.48
CA ALA A 120 13.61 11.16 -13.85
C ALA A 120 14.58 10.31 -14.71
N LYS A 121 15.16 9.27 -14.11
CA LYS A 121 16.13 8.37 -14.75
C LYS A 121 15.50 7.01 -15.08
N PRO A 122 15.97 6.31 -16.13
CA PRO A 122 15.52 4.95 -16.42
C PRO A 122 15.71 4.03 -15.21
N LEU A 123 14.68 3.24 -14.90
CA LEU A 123 14.71 2.29 -13.80
C LEU A 123 15.63 1.12 -14.16
N CYS A 124 16.59 0.86 -13.28
CA CYS A 124 17.50 -0.26 -13.39
C CYS A 124 17.47 -1.07 -12.10
N VAL A 125 17.17 -2.36 -12.22
CA VAL A 125 16.87 -3.26 -11.12
C VAL A 125 17.92 -4.35 -11.04
N GLN A 126 18.45 -4.56 -9.85
CA GLN A 126 19.29 -5.70 -9.55
C GLN A 126 18.45 -6.97 -9.58
N ALA A 127 18.96 -8.00 -10.26
CA ALA A 127 18.33 -9.31 -10.33
C ALA A 127 19.27 -10.39 -9.77
N THR A 128 18.69 -11.43 -9.18
CA THR A 128 19.41 -12.65 -8.81
C THR A 128 19.99 -13.33 -10.06
N ASP A 129 20.97 -14.22 -9.87
CA ASP A 129 21.64 -14.87 -11.02
C ASP A 129 20.66 -15.68 -11.89
N ASP A 130 19.69 -16.34 -11.27
CA ASP A 130 18.67 -17.12 -11.97
C ASP A 130 17.82 -16.23 -12.89
N ILE A 131 17.39 -15.08 -12.37
CA ILE A 131 16.57 -14.09 -13.11
C ILE A 131 17.41 -13.31 -14.13
N TYR A 132 18.68 -13.06 -13.85
CA TYR A 132 19.57 -12.37 -14.77
C TYR A 132 19.91 -13.24 -15.99
N ARG A 133 19.98 -14.55 -15.82
CA ARG A 133 20.27 -15.53 -16.89
C ARG A 133 19.02 -16.04 -17.61
N SER A 134 17.84 -15.90 -17.01
CA SER A 134 16.58 -16.27 -17.64
C SER A 134 16.24 -15.34 -18.83
N PRO A 135 15.33 -15.75 -19.73
CA PRO A 135 14.80 -14.88 -20.78
C PRO A 135 14.30 -13.56 -20.19
N ASN A 136 14.70 -12.43 -20.80
CA ASN A 136 14.51 -11.12 -20.19
C ASN A 136 13.12 -10.52 -20.50
N ASN A 137 12.09 -11.04 -19.84
CA ASN A 137 10.69 -10.68 -20.09
C ASN A 137 10.24 -9.37 -19.40
N THR A 138 11.12 -8.38 -19.23
CA THR A 138 10.82 -7.12 -18.53
C THR A 138 10.75 -5.90 -19.43
N THR A 139 10.12 -4.85 -18.89
CA THR A 139 10.05 -3.48 -19.43
C THR A 139 11.14 -2.56 -18.88
N HIS A 140 11.81 -2.94 -17.79
CA HIS A 140 12.86 -2.16 -17.14
C HIS A 140 14.25 -2.80 -17.31
N LEU A 141 15.31 -2.02 -17.10
CA LEU A 141 16.69 -2.50 -17.25
C LEU A 141 17.04 -3.43 -16.09
N ARG A 142 17.72 -4.54 -16.36
CA ARG A 142 18.26 -5.43 -15.31
C ARG A 142 19.76 -5.27 -15.15
N THR A 143 20.27 -5.42 -13.94
CA THR A 143 21.71 -5.51 -13.64
C THR A 143 21.95 -6.63 -12.66
N PHE A 144 23.16 -7.19 -12.63
CA PHE A 144 23.48 -8.26 -11.70
C PHE A 144 23.83 -7.70 -10.31
N MET A 145 23.70 -8.53 -9.28
CA MET A 145 24.07 -8.19 -7.92
C MET A 145 25.58 -8.11 -7.74
N ARG A 146 26.06 -7.07 -7.03
CA ARG A 146 27.48 -6.79 -6.84
C ARG A 146 27.81 -6.81 -5.35
N ASN A 147 28.99 -7.33 -5.04
CA ASN A 147 29.55 -7.21 -3.71
C ASN A 147 30.08 -5.79 -3.50
N THR A 148 29.37 -5.03 -2.65
CA THR A 148 29.65 -3.63 -2.36
C THR A 148 30.44 -3.44 -1.08
N SER A 149 30.75 -4.51 -0.35
CA SER A 149 31.52 -4.41 0.88
C SER A 149 32.90 -3.77 0.65
N PRO A 150 33.40 -2.96 1.61
CA PRO A 150 34.69 -2.31 1.50
C PRO A 150 35.81 -3.29 1.16
N PHE A 151 36.66 -2.93 0.21
CA PHE A 151 37.68 -3.85 -0.30
C PHE A 151 38.68 -4.28 0.80
N MET A 152 39.02 -3.38 1.74
CA MET A 152 39.81 -3.70 2.93
C MET A 152 39.17 -4.82 3.78
N LEU A 153 37.85 -4.78 3.97
CA LEU A 153 37.13 -5.82 4.70
C LEU A 153 37.10 -7.15 3.93
N ARG A 154 36.99 -7.09 2.60
CA ARG A 154 37.02 -8.27 1.73
C ARG A 154 38.39 -8.96 1.80
N ILE A 155 39.48 -8.20 1.73
CA ILE A 155 40.84 -8.75 1.86
C ILE A 155 41.04 -9.32 3.27
N ALA A 156 40.68 -8.58 4.32
CA ALA A 156 40.87 -9.03 5.69
C ALA A 156 40.15 -10.35 6.01
N LYS A 157 39.06 -10.64 5.32
CA LYS A 157 38.29 -11.87 5.50
C LYS A 157 38.57 -12.95 4.47
N TRP A 158 39.27 -12.62 3.38
CA TRP A 158 39.61 -13.59 2.35
C TRP A 158 40.43 -14.80 2.87
N PRO A 159 41.32 -14.68 3.86
CA PRO A 159 41.96 -15.86 4.45
C PRO A 159 40.98 -16.80 5.15
N LEU A 160 39.86 -16.27 5.64
CA LEU A 160 38.91 -16.96 6.51
C LEU A 160 37.57 -17.26 5.84
N ASN A 161 37.43 -17.01 4.53
CA ASN A 161 36.15 -17.14 3.83
C ASN A 161 35.70 -18.59 3.58
N HIS A 162 36.58 -19.58 3.82
CA HIS A 162 36.23 -21.01 3.71
C HIS A 162 35.81 -21.61 5.06
N PHE A 163 35.98 -20.88 6.18
CA PHE A 163 35.56 -21.34 7.50
C PHE A 163 34.06 -21.07 7.67
N ASN A 164 33.26 -22.13 7.82
CA ASN A 164 31.92 -22.02 8.37
C ASN A 164 32.04 -21.91 9.88
N TYR A 165 31.90 -20.70 10.42
CA TYR A 165 31.92 -20.47 11.88
C TYR A 165 30.73 -21.07 12.63
N ILE A 166 29.77 -21.66 11.91
CA ILE A 166 28.54 -22.27 12.44
C ILE A 166 28.71 -23.80 12.59
N ASP A 167 29.57 -24.42 11.78
CA ASP A 167 29.88 -25.85 11.86
C ASP A 167 31.19 -26.05 12.62
N GLU A 168 31.16 -26.73 13.77
CA GLU A 168 32.32 -26.90 14.65
C GLU A 168 33.44 -27.79 14.06
N ASN A 169 33.17 -28.49 12.95
CA ASN A 169 34.13 -29.40 12.32
C ASN A 169 34.85 -28.72 11.15
N THR A 170 35.97 -28.03 11.45
CA THR A 170 36.85 -27.50 10.42
C THR A 170 37.97 -28.48 10.05
N PRO A 171 38.09 -28.93 8.78
CA PRO A 171 39.16 -29.84 8.38
C PRO A 171 40.55 -29.21 8.49
N ALA A 172 41.56 -30.02 8.86
CA ALA A 172 42.95 -29.56 9.05
C ALA A 172 43.55 -28.90 7.79
N SER A 173 43.11 -29.30 6.59
CA SER A 173 43.51 -28.69 5.31
C SER A 173 43.15 -27.21 5.22
N ASP A 174 42.08 -26.78 5.86
CA ASP A 174 41.57 -25.42 5.75
C ASP A 174 42.44 -24.41 6.49
N TYR A 175 43.14 -24.84 7.54
CA TYR A 175 44.14 -24.03 8.24
C TYR A 175 45.35 -23.71 7.36
N TRP A 176 45.80 -24.66 6.53
CA TRP A 176 46.88 -24.41 5.58
C TRP A 176 46.46 -23.41 4.49
N TYR A 177 45.26 -23.57 3.92
CA TYR A 177 44.72 -22.60 2.97
C TYR A 177 44.53 -21.22 3.58
N ALA A 178 44.16 -21.14 4.86
CA ALA A 178 44.05 -19.88 5.59
C ALA A 178 45.42 -19.21 5.74
N ALA A 179 46.43 -19.96 6.17
CA ALA A 179 47.80 -19.45 6.31
C ALA A 179 48.38 -18.99 4.96
N ALA A 180 48.17 -19.77 3.90
CA ALA A 180 48.61 -19.43 2.55
C ALA A 180 47.95 -18.15 2.01
N LYS A 181 46.67 -17.92 2.32
CA LYS A 181 45.95 -16.68 1.96
C LYS A 181 46.28 -15.50 2.90
N TRP A 182 46.78 -15.78 4.10
CA TRP A 182 47.08 -14.76 5.10
C TRP A 182 48.21 -13.82 4.65
N ILE A 183 49.30 -14.39 4.13
CA ILE A 183 50.48 -13.63 3.65
C ILE A 183 50.14 -12.61 2.55
N PRO A 184 49.45 -13.00 1.45
CA PRO A 184 49.01 -12.03 0.44
C PRO A 184 47.98 -11.03 0.99
N ALA A 185 47.12 -11.43 1.93
CA ALA A 185 46.15 -10.52 2.55
C ALA A 185 46.84 -9.46 3.43
N THR A 186 47.85 -9.84 4.23
CA THR A 186 48.63 -8.90 5.04
C THR A 186 49.35 -7.89 4.16
N ALA A 187 50.01 -8.33 3.09
CA ALA A 187 50.71 -7.44 2.16
C ALA A 187 49.76 -6.43 1.51
N ALA A 188 48.60 -6.90 1.02
CA ALA A 188 47.59 -6.03 0.40
C ALA A 188 46.98 -5.03 1.41
N LEU A 189 46.70 -5.45 2.65
CA LEU A 189 46.19 -4.56 3.69
C LEU A 189 47.20 -3.49 4.10
N THR A 190 48.49 -3.84 4.23
CA THR A 190 49.54 -2.87 4.56
C THR A 190 49.63 -1.76 3.51
N VAL A 191 49.56 -2.12 2.22
CA VAL A 191 49.51 -1.12 1.13
C VAL A 191 48.25 -0.26 1.23
N MET A 192 47.10 -0.88 1.47
CA MET A 192 45.83 -0.16 1.53
C MET A 192 45.72 0.79 2.73
N LEU A 193 46.26 0.42 3.89
CA LEU A 193 46.19 1.24 5.11
C LEU A 193 47.11 2.46 5.06
N MET A 194 48.10 2.48 4.16
CA MET A 194 48.87 3.69 3.87
C MET A 194 48.02 4.78 3.19
N PHE A 195 46.93 4.41 2.54
CA PHE A 195 45.97 5.35 1.97
C PHE A 195 44.73 5.42 2.86
N PRO A 196 44.39 6.58 3.44
CA PRO A 196 43.17 6.71 4.24
C PRO A 196 41.94 6.48 3.35
N GLY A 197 41.44 5.25 3.36
CA GLY A 197 40.20 4.86 2.69
C GLY A 197 39.03 4.95 3.66
N ASN A 198 37.91 5.48 3.19
CA ASN A 198 36.65 5.48 3.95
C ASN A 198 36.10 4.05 4.02
N ALA A 199 36.53 3.28 5.01
CA ALA A 199 35.98 1.95 5.30
C ALA A 199 34.53 2.03 5.83
N SER A 200 34.20 3.16 6.47
CA SER A 200 32.81 3.53 6.79
C SER A 200 32.18 4.23 5.58
N GLY A 201 31.00 3.79 5.16
CA GLY A 201 30.24 4.43 4.07
C GLY A 201 29.99 5.94 4.31
N GLN A 202 29.63 6.65 3.24
CA GLN A 202 29.31 8.08 3.32
C GLN A 202 27.98 8.29 4.07
N GLU A 203 27.96 9.27 4.97
CA GLU A 203 26.71 9.72 5.60
C GLU A 203 25.85 10.47 4.59
N ARG A 204 24.57 10.09 4.49
CA ARG A 204 23.63 10.73 3.56
C ARG A 204 22.42 11.25 4.30
N ASN A 205 21.97 12.42 3.87
CA ASN A 205 20.77 13.09 4.39
C ASN A 205 20.74 13.21 5.92
N GLY A 206 21.91 13.40 6.55
CA GLY A 206 22.05 13.48 8.01
C GLY A 206 21.61 12.22 8.74
N GLY A 207 21.93 11.03 8.21
CA GLY A 207 21.59 9.74 8.83
C GLY A 207 20.17 9.23 8.53
N ARG A 208 19.45 9.86 7.58
CA ARG A 208 18.06 9.52 7.22
C ARG A 208 17.96 8.76 5.89
N TYR A 209 16.80 8.16 5.61
CA TYR A 209 16.55 7.49 4.34
C TYR A 209 16.74 8.45 3.15
N ASP A 210 17.03 7.91 1.97
CA ASP A 210 17.06 8.72 0.75
C ASP A 210 15.65 9.29 0.47
N PRO A 211 15.51 10.62 0.33
CA PRO A 211 14.21 11.25 0.16
C PRO A 211 13.58 10.84 -1.16
N PHE A 212 12.25 10.89 -1.25
CA PHE A 212 11.53 10.81 -2.52
C PHE A 212 11.21 12.24 -3.02
N PRO A 213 12.04 12.84 -3.89
CA PRO A 213 11.89 14.23 -4.30
C PRO A 213 10.79 14.36 -5.37
N TYR A 214 9.54 14.13 -4.98
CA TYR A 214 8.38 14.34 -5.84
C TYR A 214 7.80 15.74 -5.65
N LYS A 215 7.26 16.32 -6.73
CA LYS A 215 6.48 17.56 -6.70
C LYS A 215 5.36 17.51 -7.71
N PHE A 216 4.14 17.76 -7.26
CA PHE A 216 2.97 17.92 -8.11
C PHE A 216 2.93 19.33 -8.70
N TYR A 217 2.72 19.43 -10.02
CA TYR A 217 2.70 20.70 -10.76
C TYR A 217 1.36 21.04 -11.43
N ASN A 218 0.47 20.07 -11.55
CA ASN A 218 -0.78 20.26 -12.29
C ASN A 218 -1.87 20.80 -11.37
N TYR A 219 -2.98 21.28 -11.94
CA TYR A 219 -4.15 21.60 -11.15
C TYR A 219 -4.96 20.33 -10.83
N PRO A 220 -5.52 20.21 -9.62
CA PRO A 220 -6.58 19.25 -9.34
C PRO A 220 -7.80 19.49 -10.25
N LYS A 221 -8.58 18.45 -10.53
CA LYS A 221 -9.91 18.57 -11.12
C LYS A 221 -10.89 19.21 -10.13
N ALA A 222 -10.80 18.81 -8.87
CA ALA A 222 -11.52 19.40 -7.75
C ALA A 222 -10.57 19.44 -6.55
N ALA A 223 -10.41 20.62 -5.96
CA ALA A 223 -9.56 20.82 -4.79
C ALA A 223 -10.39 20.80 -3.50
N ARG A 224 -9.81 20.32 -2.40
CA ARG A 224 -10.35 20.54 -1.05
C ARG A 224 -10.14 21.99 -0.62
N ASN A 225 -9.00 22.56 -1.00
CA ASN A 225 -8.69 23.96 -0.77
C ASN A 225 -9.28 24.83 -1.88
N THR A 226 -10.12 25.78 -1.51
CA THR A 226 -10.84 26.64 -2.46
C THR A 226 -9.90 27.49 -3.31
N PHE A 227 -8.71 27.84 -2.81
CA PHE A 227 -7.76 28.70 -3.53
C PHE A 227 -7.00 28.00 -4.66
N GLU A 228 -7.16 26.69 -4.81
CA GLU A 228 -6.38 25.84 -5.71
C GLU A 228 -7.19 25.29 -6.89
N ASP A 229 -8.44 25.70 -7.02
CA ASP A 229 -9.31 25.27 -8.11
C ASP A 229 -8.97 26.02 -9.42
N ASP A 230 -8.83 25.27 -10.51
CA ASP A 230 -8.49 25.77 -11.86
C ASP A 230 -9.59 26.72 -12.38
N CYS A 231 -10.84 26.47 -11.98
CA CYS A 231 -12.00 27.31 -12.31
C CYS A 231 -11.97 28.72 -11.67
N LEU A 232 -11.02 28.99 -10.76
CA LEU A 232 -10.90 30.25 -10.02
C LEU A 232 -9.68 31.08 -10.44
N THR A 233 -9.43 31.17 -11.75
CA THR A 233 -8.66 32.30 -12.31
C THR A 233 -9.29 33.63 -11.88
N ILE A 234 -8.48 34.69 -11.80
CA ILE A 234 -8.72 35.98 -11.10
C ILE A 234 -10.16 36.55 -11.22
N ALA A 235 -10.87 36.29 -12.33
CA ALA A 235 -12.27 36.69 -12.54
C ALA A 235 -13.30 35.94 -11.66
N GLY A 236 -13.09 34.66 -11.35
CA GLY A 236 -13.99 33.83 -10.54
C GLY A 236 -13.85 34.02 -9.03
N ARG A 237 -12.83 34.73 -8.55
CA ARG A 237 -12.64 35.03 -7.11
C ARG A 237 -13.61 36.09 -6.57
N ARG A 238 -14.22 36.90 -7.45
CA ARG A 238 -15.16 37.97 -7.06
C ARG A 238 -16.58 37.46 -6.80
N THR A 239 -16.92 36.31 -7.36
CA THR A 239 -18.16 35.60 -7.06
C THR A 239 -17.80 34.47 -6.11
N HIS A 240 -18.40 34.42 -4.92
CA HIS A 240 -18.18 33.34 -3.94
C HIS A 240 -18.72 31.99 -4.47
N HIS A 241 -18.12 31.44 -5.52
CA HIS A 241 -18.41 30.10 -5.99
C HIS A 241 -17.67 29.10 -5.11
N THR A 242 -18.44 28.33 -4.35
CA THR A 242 -17.98 27.24 -3.49
C THR A 242 -17.33 26.13 -4.31
N THR A 243 -16.13 25.70 -3.90
CA THR A 243 -15.43 24.52 -4.41
C THR A 243 -16.30 23.30 -4.11
N ASN A 244 -16.69 22.55 -5.14
CA ASN A 244 -17.82 21.61 -5.11
C ASN A 244 -19.14 22.28 -4.67
N PRO A 245 -19.88 22.95 -5.58
CA PRO A 245 -21.18 23.50 -5.25
C PRO A 245 -22.10 22.39 -4.74
N GLU A 246 -22.73 22.62 -3.59
CA GLU A 246 -23.64 21.66 -2.99
C GLU A 246 -25.01 21.76 -3.66
N ILE A 247 -25.58 20.60 -3.96
CA ILE A 247 -26.96 20.46 -4.36
C ILE A 247 -27.81 20.65 -3.09
N LYS A 248 -28.60 21.72 -3.04
CA LYS A 248 -29.55 21.94 -1.94
C LYS A 248 -30.56 20.79 -1.90
N ARG A 249 -30.84 20.28 -0.71
CA ARG A 249 -31.88 19.27 -0.49
C ARG A 249 -33.24 19.85 -0.89
N THR A 250 -34.02 19.08 -1.63
CA THR A 250 -35.38 19.45 -1.99
C THR A 250 -36.31 18.94 -0.91
N LEU A 251 -37.04 19.83 -0.24
CA LEU A 251 -38.03 19.41 0.77
C LEU A 251 -39.23 18.69 0.13
N ARG A 252 -39.48 18.93 -1.16
CA ARG A 252 -40.66 18.46 -1.90
C ARG A 252 -40.29 18.16 -3.37
N PRO A 253 -41.00 17.25 -4.03
CA PRO A 253 -40.84 17.03 -5.47
C PRO A 253 -41.28 18.26 -6.27
N ARG A 254 -40.78 18.41 -7.51
CA ARG A 254 -41.17 19.52 -8.41
C ARG A 254 -42.58 19.36 -8.97
N TYR A 255 -42.98 18.14 -9.26
CA TYR A 255 -44.28 17.79 -9.84
C TYR A 255 -44.96 16.68 -9.04
N LEU A 256 -46.29 16.69 -9.03
CA LEU A 256 -47.13 15.68 -8.41
C LEU A 256 -48.33 15.34 -9.28
N CYS A 257 -48.87 14.13 -9.08
CA CYS A 257 -50.13 13.69 -9.67
C CYS A 257 -51.25 13.88 -8.64
N VAL A 258 -52.26 14.66 -8.98
CA VAL A 258 -53.44 14.92 -8.15
C VAL A 258 -54.64 14.18 -8.73
N LEU A 259 -55.38 13.50 -7.85
CA LEU A 259 -56.61 12.80 -8.16
C LEU A 259 -57.80 13.70 -7.86
N SER A 260 -58.63 13.93 -8.88
CA SER A 260 -59.93 14.58 -8.71
C SER A 260 -60.96 13.62 -8.10
N ALA A 261 -62.10 14.15 -7.66
CA ALA A 261 -63.26 13.36 -7.25
C ALA A 261 -63.74 12.40 -8.36
N ASP A 262 -63.62 12.83 -9.63
CA ASP A 262 -64.06 12.07 -10.82
C ASP A 262 -63.01 11.07 -11.34
N ASP A 263 -62.07 10.64 -10.50
CA ASP A 263 -60.95 9.75 -10.83
C ASP A 263 -60.06 10.21 -12.01
N LYS A 264 -60.13 11.50 -12.36
CA LYS A 264 -59.23 12.09 -13.35
C LYS A 264 -57.92 12.48 -12.69
N MET A 265 -56.81 12.02 -13.28
CA MET A 265 -55.46 12.37 -12.86
C MET A 265 -55.01 13.65 -13.59
N THR A 266 -54.47 14.60 -12.83
CA THR A 266 -53.82 15.80 -13.37
C THR A 266 -52.42 15.95 -12.80
N ARG A 267 -51.45 16.26 -13.67
CA ARG A 267 -50.09 16.59 -13.25
C ARG A 267 -49.99 18.08 -12.97
N ILE A 268 -49.54 18.44 -11.77
CA ILE A 268 -49.45 19.84 -11.32
C ILE A 268 -48.05 20.08 -10.72
N LYS A 269 -47.52 21.29 -10.89
CA LYS A 269 -46.30 21.73 -10.20
C LYS A 269 -46.61 21.90 -8.72
N THR A 270 -45.73 21.40 -7.86
CA THR A 270 -45.95 21.44 -6.41
C THR A 270 -46.15 22.86 -5.88
N GLU A 271 -45.41 23.84 -6.43
CA GLU A 271 -45.57 25.26 -6.11
C GLU A 271 -46.99 25.79 -6.39
N ASP A 272 -47.61 25.34 -7.46
CA ASP A 272 -48.97 25.76 -7.83
C ASP A 272 -50.03 25.07 -6.97
N TRP A 273 -49.79 23.83 -6.58
CA TRP A 273 -50.64 23.14 -5.62
C TRP A 273 -50.67 23.84 -4.27
N GLU A 274 -49.51 24.31 -3.79
CA GLU A 274 -49.38 25.03 -2.51
C GLU A 274 -50.05 26.40 -2.53
N LYS A 275 -49.92 27.14 -3.64
CA LYS A 275 -50.64 28.41 -3.82
C LYS A 275 -52.15 28.21 -3.70
N ASN A 276 -52.66 27.11 -4.23
CA ASN A 276 -54.08 26.77 -4.21
C ASN A 276 -54.54 26.18 -2.87
N ASN A 277 -53.64 25.55 -2.09
CA ASN A 277 -53.94 24.87 -0.83
C ASN A 277 -53.13 25.42 0.35
N LYS A 278 -53.12 26.74 0.51
CA LYS A 278 -52.37 27.40 1.60
C LYS A 278 -52.74 26.83 2.97
N GLY A 279 -51.73 26.41 3.74
CA GLY A 279 -51.88 25.96 5.12
C GLY A 279 -52.15 24.47 5.31
N LYS A 280 -52.32 23.67 4.24
CA LYS A 280 -52.43 22.20 4.34
C LYS A 280 -51.06 21.54 4.17
N PRO A 281 -50.71 20.51 4.98
CA PRO A 281 -49.53 19.71 4.73
C PRO A 281 -49.68 18.98 3.40
N LEU A 282 -48.59 18.92 2.64
CA LEU A 282 -48.54 18.19 1.39
C LEU A 282 -48.11 16.76 1.67
N ASP A 283 -49.08 15.87 1.79
CA ASP A 283 -48.84 14.43 1.89
C ASP A 283 -49.02 13.79 0.52
N TYR A 284 -48.15 12.86 0.16
CA TYR A 284 -48.27 12.10 -1.08
C TYR A 284 -47.73 10.69 -0.92
N VAL A 285 -48.24 9.78 -1.75
CA VAL A 285 -47.75 8.41 -1.83
C VAL A 285 -46.64 8.32 -2.89
N PHE A 286 -45.53 7.65 -2.57
CA PHE A 286 -44.48 7.36 -3.54
C PHE A 286 -44.74 6.00 -4.19
N ILE A 287 -44.90 6.00 -5.52
CA ILE A 287 -45.13 4.79 -6.31
C ILE A 287 -43.82 4.36 -6.97
N ALA A 288 -43.25 3.26 -6.48
CA ALA A 288 -42.06 2.65 -7.04
C ALA A 288 -42.44 1.53 -8.02
N TYR A 289 -41.70 1.45 -9.13
CA TYR A 289 -41.92 0.45 -10.17
C TYR A 289 -40.62 0.24 -10.97
N THR A 290 -40.63 -0.74 -11.86
CA THR A 290 -39.50 -1.02 -12.76
C THR A 290 -39.93 -0.89 -14.21
N ALA A 291 -39.10 -0.21 -15.02
CA ALA A 291 -39.31 -0.08 -16.46
C ALA A 291 -39.25 -1.43 -17.21
N ASP A 292 -38.65 -2.47 -16.62
CA ASP A 292 -38.65 -3.82 -17.21
C ASP A 292 -40.04 -4.48 -17.11
N GLN A 293 -40.87 -4.05 -16.16
CA GLN A 293 -42.23 -4.57 -15.94
C GLN A 293 -43.29 -3.62 -16.51
N PHE A 294 -43.06 -2.31 -16.42
CA PHE A 294 -43.94 -1.28 -16.96
C PHE A 294 -43.15 -0.36 -17.88
N ASP A 295 -43.26 -0.59 -19.19
CA ASP A 295 -42.57 0.23 -20.17
C ASP A 295 -43.15 1.66 -20.20
N ASN A 296 -42.28 2.66 -20.05
CA ASN A 296 -42.67 4.07 -20.06
C ASN A 296 -43.11 4.55 -21.44
N ASP A 297 -42.68 3.87 -22.51
CA ASP A 297 -43.02 4.24 -23.88
C ASP A 297 -44.38 3.65 -24.31
N THR A 298 -44.88 2.66 -23.59
CA THR A 298 -46.13 1.96 -23.91
C THR A 298 -47.31 2.54 -23.11
N ASP A 299 -48.25 3.19 -23.80
CA ASP A 299 -49.43 3.83 -23.19
C ASP A 299 -50.29 2.85 -22.35
N SER A 300 -50.35 1.57 -22.72
CA SER A 300 -51.07 0.55 -21.94
C SER A 300 -50.43 0.30 -20.57
N ASP A 301 -49.10 0.25 -20.50
CA ASP A 301 -48.37 -0.02 -19.26
C ASP A 301 -48.35 1.22 -18.35
N VAL A 302 -48.23 2.41 -18.94
CA VAL A 302 -48.40 3.69 -18.22
C VAL A 302 -49.80 3.79 -17.63
N LYS A 303 -50.86 3.44 -18.39
CA LYS A 303 -52.25 3.40 -17.87
C LYS A 303 -52.42 2.38 -16.76
N ALA A 304 -51.85 1.18 -16.89
CA ALA A 304 -51.90 0.15 -15.85
C ALA A 304 -51.20 0.61 -14.56
N LEU A 305 -50.01 1.21 -14.67
CA LEU A 305 -49.27 1.75 -13.54
C LEU A 305 -50.06 2.87 -12.84
N HIS A 306 -50.69 3.77 -13.60
CA HIS A 306 -51.55 4.82 -13.03
C HIS A 306 -52.83 4.26 -12.39
N ALA A 307 -53.39 3.15 -12.88
CA ALA A 307 -54.53 2.48 -12.25
C ALA A 307 -54.14 1.88 -10.88
N ILE A 308 -52.96 1.26 -10.79
CA ILE A 308 -52.41 0.77 -9.51
C ILE A 308 -52.16 1.96 -8.57
N ALA A 309 -51.49 3.01 -9.05
CA ALA A 309 -51.20 4.21 -8.27
C ALA A 309 -52.48 4.86 -7.70
N LYS A 310 -53.54 4.98 -8.51
CA LYS A 310 -54.85 5.48 -8.09
C LYS A 310 -55.44 4.67 -6.95
N THR A 311 -55.54 3.35 -7.16
CA THR A 311 -56.11 2.41 -6.19
C THR A 311 -55.34 2.47 -4.87
N ALA A 312 -54.02 2.47 -4.96
CA ALA A 312 -53.13 2.47 -3.82
C ALA A 312 -53.17 3.81 -3.04
N THR A 313 -53.24 4.94 -3.75
CA THR A 313 -53.35 6.27 -3.13
C THR A 313 -54.68 6.43 -2.38
N ARG A 314 -55.78 5.93 -2.96
CA ARG A 314 -57.11 5.92 -2.32
C ARG A 314 -57.15 5.01 -1.10
N ALA A 315 -56.50 3.84 -1.16
CA ALA A 315 -56.41 2.92 -0.02
C ALA A 315 -55.68 3.53 1.20
N VAL A 316 -54.82 4.53 0.98
CA VAL A 316 -54.13 5.29 2.05
C VAL A 316 -54.96 6.51 2.50
N GLY A 317 -56.00 6.90 1.76
CA GLY A 317 -56.83 8.08 2.06
C GLY A 317 -56.26 9.39 1.55
N LEU A 318 -55.29 9.35 0.62
CA LEU A 318 -54.69 10.53 -0.01
C LEU A 318 -55.28 10.76 -1.40
N ASN A 319 -55.08 11.99 -1.92
CA ASN A 319 -55.48 12.37 -3.27
C ASN A 319 -54.28 12.69 -4.16
N THR A 320 -53.07 12.43 -3.68
CA THR A 320 -51.81 12.91 -4.25
C THR A 320 -50.78 11.79 -4.24
N TYR A 321 -50.11 11.59 -5.36
CA TYR A 321 -49.03 10.62 -5.48
C TYR A 321 -47.94 11.10 -6.42
N TRP A 322 -46.78 10.46 -6.31
CA TRP A 322 -45.61 10.70 -7.13
C TRP A 322 -45.23 9.40 -7.85
N VAL A 323 -44.99 9.49 -9.16
CA VAL A 323 -44.52 8.36 -9.98
C VAL A 323 -43.53 8.84 -11.04
N GLY A 324 -42.44 8.09 -11.22
CA GLY A 324 -41.28 8.54 -12.00
C GLY A 324 -41.59 8.91 -13.46
N CYS A 325 -42.37 8.10 -14.19
CA CYS A 325 -42.71 8.35 -15.60
C CYS A 325 -43.46 9.67 -15.84
N SER A 326 -44.30 10.09 -14.89
CA SER A 326 -45.17 11.26 -15.06
C SER A 326 -44.68 12.50 -14.33
N CYS A 327 -43.95 12.35 -13.23
CA CYS A 327 -43.50 13.45 -12.36
C CYS A 327 -42.11 14.00 -12.72
N MET A 328 -41.45 13.51 -13.78
CA MET A 328 -40.17 14.03 -14.30
C MET A 328 -40.24 14.38 -15.80
N PRO A 329 -41.06 15.37 -16.21
CA PRO A 329 -41.28 15.67 -17.62
C PRO A 329 -40.17 16.48 -18.30
N ASP A 330 -39.37 17.21 -17.52
CA ASP A 330 -38.38 18.16 -18.03
C ASP A 330 -37.08 17.41 -18.35
N LYS A 331 -36.80 17.21 -19.65
CA LYS A 331 -35.61 16.45 -20.11
C LYS A 331 -34.28 17.06 -19.65
N ASP A 332 -34.20 18.39 -19.51
CA ASP A 332 -32.99 19.09 -19.11
C ASP A 332 -32.68 18.97 -17.60
N GLU A 333 -33.70 18.67 -16.79
CA GLU A 333 -33.60 18.59 -15.33
C GLU A 333 -33.70 17.15 -14.80
N ILE A 334 -33.89 16.17 -15.69
CA ILE A 334 -34.13 14.77 -15.32
C ILE A 334 -33.00 14.19 -14.47
N GLU A 335 -31.75 14.56 -14.74
CA GLU A 335 -30.61 14.14 -13.92
C GLU A 335 -30.77 14.64 -12.49
N GLN A 336 -31.05 15.93 -12.30
CA GLN A 336 -31.22 16.49 -10.96
C GLN A 336 -32.40 15.84 -10.24
N ASP A 337 -33.49 15.56 -10.94
CA ASP A 337 -34.68 14.94 -10.36
C ASP A 337 -34.42 13.46 -9.97
N VAL A 338 -33.71 12.69 -10.79
CA VAL A 338 -33.30 11.30 -10.48
C VAL A 338 -32.38 11.26 -9.26
N TYR A 339 -31.33 12.07 -9.22
CA TYR A 339 -30.38 12.04 -8.10
C TYR A 339 -30.89 12.72 -6.82
N ARG A 340 -32.08 13.36 -6.87
CA ARG A 340 -32.81 13.88 -5.71
C ARG A 340 -34.00 13.01 -5.31
N ILE A 341 -34.25 11.89 -5.97
CA ILE A 341 -35.37 11.00 -5.67
C ILE A 341 -35.38 10.58 -4.19
N SER A 342 -34.20 10.38 -3.60
CA SER A 342 -34.02 10.09 -2.16
C SER A 342 -34.61 11.14 -1.22
N ASP A 343 -34.74 12.40 -1.63
CA ASP A 343 -35.44 13.41 -0.83
C ASP A 343 -36.95 13.32 -1.01
N VAL A 344 -37.40 13.04 -2.23
CA VAL A 344 -38.83 12.82 -2.54
C VAL A 344 -39.37 11.61 -1.78
N ILE A 345 -38.57 10.56 -1.62
CA ILE A 345 -38.96 9.37 -0.85
C ILE A 345 -39.07 9.70 0.64
N ARG A 346 -38.10 10.43 1.20
CA ARG A 346 -38.12 10.83 2.62
C ARG A 346 -39.28 11.73 2.98
N GLY A 347 -39.72 12.58 2.04
CA GLY A 347 -40.87 13.47 2.21
C GLY A 347 -42.22 12.83 1.91
N ALA A 348 -42.26 11.58 1.43
CA ALA A 348 -43.51 10.88 1.15
C ALA A 348 -44.21 10.47 2.46
N HIS A 349 -45.51 10.16 2.38
CA HIS A 349 -46.27 9.59 3.48
C HIS A 349 -46.09 8.07 3.58
N SER A 350 -46.00 7.37 2.44
CA SER A 350 -45.78 5.93 2.37
C SER A 350 -45.17 5.53 1.03
N LEU A 351 -44.44 4.41 1.02
CA LEU A 351 -43.92 3.75 -0.19
C LEU A 351 -44.86 2.62 -0.62
N ILE A 352 -45.19 2.60 -1.91
CA ILE A 352 -45.95 1.52 -2.53
C ILE A 352 -45.16 1.00 -3.72
N ILE A 353 -45.03 -0.32 -3.82
CA ILE A 353 -44.35 -1.00 -4.92
C ILE A 353 -45.41 -1.57 -5.87
N ALA A 354 -45.34 -1.20 -7.14
CA ALA A 354 -46.13 -1.79 -8.21
C ALA A 354 -45.29 -2.85 -8.94
N VAL A 355 -45.81 -4.08 -9.00
CA VAL A 355 -45.20 -5.20 -9.74
C VAL A 355 -46.16 -5.75 -10.77
N GLY A 356 -45.64 -6.25 -11.88
CA GLY A 356 -46.46 -6.91 -12.89
C GLY A 356 -45.61 -7.59 -13.95
N PRO A 357 -46.13 -8.61 -14.65
CA PRO A 357 -45.43 -9.20 -15.77
C PRO A 357 -45.36 -8.20 -16.92
N ASN A 358 -44.23 -8.20 -17.64
CA ASN A 358 -44.13 -7.52 -18.93
C ASN A 358 -44.99 -8.30 -19.95
N ASN A 359 -45.62 -7.62 -20.90
CA ASN A 359 -46.53 -8.21 -21.89
C ASN A 359 -45.86 -9.23 -22.86
N LYS A 360 -44.60 -9.65 -22.62
CA LYS A 360 -43.75 -10.36 -23.58
C LYS A 360 -43.33 -11.79 -23.18
N GLU A 361 -43.60 -12.29 -21.97
CA GLU A 361 -43.25 -13.67 -21.57
C GLU A 361 -44.26 -14.29 -20.58
N SER A 362 -44.16 -15.61 -20.34
CA SER A 362 -44.94 -16.34 -19.34
C SER A 362 -44.84 -15.65 -17.98
N ALA A 363 -45.97 -15.28 -17.37
CA ALA A 363 -45.97 -14.48 -16.15
C ALA A 363 -45.10 -15.13 -15.05
N PRO A 364 -43.94 -14.54 -14.69
CA PRO A 364 -43.15 -15.03 -13.58
C PRO A 364 -43.97 -14.94 -12.28
N SER A 365 -43.68 -15.81 -11.30
CA SER A 365 -44.38 -15.76 -10.00
C SER A 365 -44.24 -14.39 -9.35
N PHE A 366 -45.21 -14.02 -8.51
CA PHE A 366 -45.22 -12.73 -7.80
C PHE A 366 -43.90 -12.47 -7.04
N ASP A 367 -43.38 -13.48 -6.33
CA ASP A 367 -42.11 -13.35 -5.61
C ASP A 367 -40.94 -13.09 -6.55
N LEU A 368 -40.92 -13.72 -7.73
CA LEU A 368 -39.87 -13.52 -8.72
C LEU A 368 -39.94 -12.12 -9.34
N GLN A 369 -41.15 -11.58 -9.56
CA GLN A 369 -41.35 -10.19 -10.00
C GLN A 369 -40.84 -9.20 -8.96
N LEU A 370 -41.07 -9.47 -7.67
CA LEU A 370 -40.60 -8.63 -6.59
C LEU A 370 -39.07 -8.70 -6.43
N VAL A 371 -38.48 -9.89 -6.55
CA VAL A 371 -37.02 -10.09 -6.58
C VAL A 371 -36.40 -9.36 -7.76
N GLN A 372 -37.00 -9.43 -8.95
CA GLN A 372 -36.54 -8.71 -10.15
C GLN A 372 -36.54 -7.20 -9.94
N TRP A 373 -37.59 -6.64 -9.32
CA TRP A 373 -37.59 -5.23 -8.92
C TRP A 373 -36.44 -4.94 -7.94
N GLY A 374 -36.24 -5.83 -6.97
CA GLY A 374 -35.22 -5.75 -5.94
C GLY A 374 -33.76 -5.78 -6.40
N THR A 375 -33.44 -6.28 -7.60
CA THR A 375 -32.05 -6.37 -8.08
C THR A 375 -31.44 -5.02 -8.47
N ARG A 376 -32.30 -4.03 -8.74
CA ARG A 376 -31.90 -2.72 -9.26
C ARG A 376 -31.25 -1.83 -8.20
N MET A 377 -30.44 -0.89 -8.66
CA MET A 377 -29.71 0.05 -7.81
C MET A 377 -30.64 0.97 -7.00
N TRP A 378 -31.65 1.57 -7.63
CA TRP A 378 -32.52 2.60 -7.02
C TRP A 378 -33.59 2.07 -6.06
N THR A 379 -33.93 0.79 -6.18
CA THR A 379 -34.97 0.16 -5.34
C THR A 379 -34.52 0.01 -3.89
N TRP A 380 -33.21 0.06 -3.65
CA TRP A 380 -32.64 -0.02 -2.32
C TRP A 380 -32.69 1.29 -1.52
N PRO A 381 -32.24 2.45 -2.06
CA PRO A 381 -32.51 3.73 -1.42
C PRO A 381 -34.00 3.99 -1.25
N GLU A 382 -34.85 3.53 -2.17
CA GLU A 382 -36.32 3.62 -2.06
C GLU A 382 -36.85 2.93 -0.80
N VAL A 383 -36.50 1.65 -0.58
CA VAL A 383 -36.92 0.91 0.61
C VAL A 383 -36.32 1.51 1.88
N LEU A 384 -35.02 1.78 1.89
CA LEU A 384 -34.33 2.26 3.10
C LEU A 384 -34.84 3.61 3.60
N LEU A 385 -35.09 4.54 2.68
CA LEU A 385 -35.44 5.92 3.01
C LEU A 385 -36.94 6.16 3.12
N SER A 386 -37.76 5.16 2.76
CA SER A 386 -39.21 5.26 2.87
C SER A 386 -39.66 5.41 4.32
N PRO A 387 -40.76 6.13 4.60
CA PRO A 387 -41.34 6.21 5.94
C PRO A 387 -42.05 4.89 6.32
N GLY A 388 -42.09 4.60 7.62
CA GLY A 388 -42.78 3.44 8.19
C GLY A 388 -42.01 2.12 8.13
N ASP A 389 -42.53 1.08 8.80
CA ASP A 389 -41.86 -0.22 8.97
C ASP A 389 -42.32 -1.29 7.97
N SER A 390 -43.42 -1.01 7.26
CA SER A 390 -44.07 -1.93 6.34
C SER A 390 -44.29 -1.32 4.96
N ILE A 391 -44.13 -2.12 3.92
CA ILE A 391 -44.29 -1.73 2.53
C ILE A 391 -45.44 -2.52 1.92
N LYS A 392 -46.32 -1.82 1.18
CA LYS A 392 -47.44 -2.43 0.46
C LYS A 392 -47.04 -2.68 -0.99
N VAL A 393 -47.27 -3.89 -1.47
CA VAL A 393 -46.99 -4.31 -2.84
C VAL A 393 -48.31 -4.61 -3.55
N PHE A 394 -48.50 -4.02 -4.73
CA PHE A 394 -49.68 -4.21 -5.57
C PHE A 394 -49.26 -4.92 -6.87
N SER A 395 -50.00 -5.97 -7.23
CA SER A 395 -49.81 -6.69 -8.49
C SER A 395 -50.71 -6.13 -9.60
N ARG A 396 -50.24 -6.22 -10.85
CA ARG A 396 -51.01 -5.90 -12.06
C ARG A 396 -52.14 -6.89 -12.32
N GLU A 397 -51.93 -8.18 -12.06
CA GLU A 397 -52.88 -9.25 -12.44
C GLU A 397 -53.83 -9.61 -11.30
N ASN A 398 -53.32 -9.61 -10.06
CA ASN A 398 -54.12 -9.85 -8.88
C ASN A 398 -54.32 -8.55 -8.10
N ASN A 399 -55.56 -8.23 -7.73
CA ASN A 399 -55.88 -7.13 -6.80
C ASN A 399 -55.44 -7.42 -5.35
N ASP A 400 -54.58 -8.42 -5.14
CA ASP A 400 -54.06 -8.79 -3.85
C ASP A 400 -53.01 -7.78 -3.40
N VAL A 401 -53.18 -7.26 -2.18
CA VAL A 401 -52.25 -6.33 -1.55
C VAL A 401 -51.43 -7.10 -0.53
N VAL A 402 -50.14 -7.28 -0.80
CA VAL A 402 -49.22 -7.92 0.13
C VAL A 402 -48.52 -6.84 0.95
N THR A 403 -48.60 -6.94 2.28
CA THR A 403 -47.87 -6.05 3.20
C THR A 403 -46.67 -6.80 3.76
N ILE A 404 -45.47 -6.29 3.53
CA ILE A 404 -44.20 -6.91 3.93
C ILE A 404 -43.46 -5.93 4.84
N THR A 405 -42.95 -6.41 5.98
CA THR A 405 -42.07 -5.59 6.84
C THR A 405 -40.73 -5.37 6.16
N LYS A 406 -40.07 -4.23 6.37
CA LYS A 406 -38.76 -3.95 5.76
C LYS A 406 -37.71 -5.03 6.08
N ARG A 407 -37.73 -5.57 7.29
CA ARG A 407 -36.82 -6.65 7.71
C ARG A 407 -37.04 -7.95 6.92
N GLN A 408 -38.29 -8.35 6.74
CA GLN A 408 -38.63 -9.51 5.89
C GLN A 408 -38.34 -9.21 4.42
N PHE A 409 -38.56 -7.97 3.99
CA PHE A 409 -38.28 -7.53 2.63
C PHE A 409 -36.83 -7.80 2.24
N ALA A 410 -35.86 -7.42 3.09
CA ALA A 410 -34.44 -7.70 2.83
C ALA A 410 -34.15 -9.19 2.64
N GLN A 411 -34.80 -10.06 3.43
CA GLN A 411 -34.60 -11.51 3.34
C GLN A 411 -35.21 -12.13 2.08
N THR A 412 -36.39 -11.67 1.68
CA THR A 412 -37.13 -12.26 0.55
C THR A 412 -36.65 -11.72 -0.79
N VAL A 413 -36.24 -10.44 -0.85
CA VAL A 413 -36.05 -9.71 -2.11
C VAL A 413 -34.58 -9.50 -2.44
N TRP A 414 -33.70 -9.35 -1.45
CA TRP A 414 -32.28 -9.03 -1.67
C TRP A 414 -31.37 -10.22 -1.41
N LYS A 415 -30.40 -10.43 -2.30
CA LYS A 415 -29.41 -11.52 -2.17
C LYS A 415 -28.44 -11.30 -1.00
N ASP A 416 -28.19 -10.04 -0.66
CA ASP A 416 -27.28 -9.57 0.39
C ASP A 416 -28.04 -9.26 1.70
N ALA A 417 -28.97 -10.14 2.09
CA ALA A 417 -29.88 -9.95 3.22
C ALA A 417 -29.15 -9.60 4.54
N GLU A 418 -27.99 -10.21 4.82
CA GLU A 418 -27.24 -9.98 6.06
C GLU A 418 -26.67 -8.56 6.17
N VAL A 419 -26.15 -8.01 5.08
CA VAL A 419 -25.55 -6.66 5.03
C VAL A 419 -26.66 -5.61 4.94
N SER A 420 -27.63 -5.85 4.07
CA SER A 420 -28.74 -4.92 3.85
C SER A 420 -29.65 -4.78 5.07
N ARG A 421 -29.82 -5.83 5.88
CA ARG A 421 -30.56 -5.77 7.15
C ARG A 421 -29.92 -4.81 8.15
N GLN A 422 -28.58 -4.80 8.27
CA GLN A 422 -27.88 -3.86 9.17
C GLN A 422 -28.16 -2.40 8.78
N LEU A 423 -28.29 -2.13 7.48
CA LEU A 423 -28.62 -0.80 6.98
C LEU A 423 -30.09 -0.45 7.22
N ILE A 424 -31.02 -1.41 7.12
CA ILE A 424 -32.42 -1.21 7.54
C ILE A 424 -32.49 -0.89 9.03
N ASP A 425 -31.83 -1.70 9.86
CA ASP A 425 -31.81 -1.50 11.32
C ASP A 425 -31.19 -0.14 11.67
N HIS A 426 -30.25 0.36 10.86
CA HIS A 426 -29.72 1.72 10.98
C HIS A 426 -30.75 2.82 10.73
N TYR A 427 -31.48 2.74 9.62
CA TYR A 427 -32.47 3.75 9.26
C TYR A 427 -33.78 3.65 10.07
N GLU A 428 -34.12 2.47 10.59
CA GLU A 428 -35.18 2.27 11.59
C GLU A 428 -34.78 2.72 12.99
N GLY A 429 -33.48 2.98 13.24
CA GLY A 429 -32.96 3.39 14.54
C GLY A 429 -32.81 2.25 15.56
N SER A 430 -32.88 0.99 15.13
CA SER A 430 -32.64 -0.19 15.98
C SER A 430 -31.16 -0.40 16.27
N ILE A 431 -30.28 -0.08 15.31
CA ILE A 431 -28.82 -0.10 15.44
C ILE A 431 -28.30 1.24 14.94
N ILE A 432 -27.17 1.74 15.45
CA ILE A 432 -26.54 2.96 14.91
C ILE A 432 -25.15 2.58 14.40
N LEU A 433 -24.99 2.54 13.08
CA LEU A 433 -23.72 2.29 12.41
C LEU A 433 -22.82 3.54 12.49
N GLY A 434 -21.51 3.33 12.61
CA GLY A 434 -20.53 4.40 12.46
C GLY A 434 -20.56 4.99 11.05
N ARG A 435 -20.05 6.22 10.87
CA ARG A 435 -20.04 6.87 9.54
C ARG A 435 -19.24 6.07 8.52
N LEU A 436 -18.10 5.53 8.94
CA LEU A 436 -17.29 4.63 8.12
C LEU A 436 -18.08 3.38 7.73
N GLU A 437 -18.62 2.66 8.72
CA GLU A 437 -19.38 1.42 8.52
C GLU A 437 -20.56 1.65 7.57
N LEU A 438 -21.37 2.69 7.82
CA LEU A 438 -22.50 3.07 6.98
C LEU A 438 -22.09 3.20 5.51
N VAL A 439 -21.03 3.97 5.21
CA VAL A 439 -20.57 4.19 3.84
C VAL A 439 -20.03 2.91 3.22
N THR A 440 -19.27 2.11 3.98
CA THR A 440 -18.69 0.86 3.48
C THR A 440 -19.76 -0.18 3.13
N LEU A 441 -20.71 -0.42 4.02
CA LEU A 441 -21.81 -1.38 3.82
C LEU A 441 -22.75 -0.89 2.72
N ALA A 442 -23.07 0.42 2.68
CA ALA A 442 -23.87 1.01 1.62
C ALA A 442 -23.23 0.86 0.24
N LEU A 443 -21.92 1.09 0.13
CA LEU A 443 -21.20 0.89 -1.13
C LEU A 443 -21.20 -0.58 -1.55
N GLN A 444 -20.99 -1.51 -0.60
CA GLN A 444 -21.03 -2.95 -0.86
C GLN A 444 -22.39 -3.38 -1.43
N CYS A 445 -23.51 -2.95 -0.82
CA CYS A 445 -24.86 -3.22 -1.30
C CYS A 445 -25.11 -2.62 -2.70
N LEU A 446 -24.71 -1.36 -2.93
CA LEU A 446 -24.89 -0.69 -4.24
C LEU A 446 -24.06 -1.34 -5.35
N GLN A 447 -22.89 -1.88 -5.03
CA GLN A 447 -22.04 -2.52 -6.03
C GLN A 447 -22.58 -3.88 -6.47
N GLY A 448 -23.25 -4.63 -5.58
CA GLY A 448 -23.91 -5.89 -5.91
C GLY A 448 -25.16 -5.77 -6.78
N ARG A 449 -25.65 -4.55 -7.02
CA ARG A 449 -26.89 -4.27 -7.75
C ARG A 449 -26.69 -3.97 -9.22
N GLU A 450 -27.73 -4.26 -9.99
CA GLU A 450 -27.80 -3.99 -11.43
C GLU A 450 -28.09 -2.51 -11.70
N THR A 451 -27.45 -1.98 -12.74
CA THR A 451 -27.62 -0.59 -13.18
C THR A 451 -27.59 -0.54 -14.70
N SER A 452 -28.49 0.23 -15.31
CA SER A 452 -28.50 0.52 -16.74
C SER A 452 -27.47 1.59 -17.16
N GLN A 453 -26.64 2.07 -16.21
CA GLN A 453 -25.57 3.06 -16.35
C GLN A 453 -25.90 4.24 -17.28
N HIS A 454 -26.48 5.30 -16.71
CA HIS A 454 -26.60 6.58 -17.39
C HIS A 454 -25.28 7.36 -17.34
N LEU A 455 -24.67 7.44 -16.16
CA LEU A 455 -23.32 7.96 -15.95
C LEU A 455 -22.41 6.88 -15.35
N HIS A 456 -21.10 6.99 -15.58
CA HIS A 456 -20.13 6.10 -14.96
C HIS A 456 -20.15 6.16 -13.43
N GLY A 457 -20.58 7.30 -12.86
CA GLY A 457 -20.67 7.56 -11.42
C GLY A 457 -22.00 7.19 -10.76
N ASP A 458 -22.97 6.58 -11.46
CA ASP A 458 -24.34 6.36 -10.97
C ASP A 458 -24.42 5.75 -9.57
N LYS A 459 -23.60 4.72 -9.30
CA LYS A 459 -23.57 4.06 -7.97
C LYS A 459 -23.09 5.02 -6.87
N SER A 460 -22.10 5.87 -7.16
CA SER A 460 -21.61 6.90 -6.24
C SER A 460 -22.66 8.00 -6.03
N TYR A 461 -23.40 8.36 -7.07
CA TYR A 461 -24.49 9.34 -6.97
C TYR A 461 -25.74 8.78 -6.28
N ALA A 462 -26.01 7.47 -6.36
CA ALA A 462 -27.03 6.82 -5.55
C ALA A 462 -26.64 6.83 -4.06
N LEU A 463 -25.37 6.55 -3.75
CA LEU A 463 -24.82 6.63 -2.39
C LEU A 463 -24.94 8.06 -1.82
N MET A 464 -24.78 9.09 -2.65
CA MET A 464 -24.98 10.49 -2.26
C MET A 464 -26.38 10.74 -1.65
N GLY A 465 -27.40 9.98 -2.07
CA GLY A 465 -28.75 10.04 -1.52
C GLY A 465 -28.81 9.69 -0.02
N LEU A 466 -27.90 8.83 0.45
CA LEU A 466 -27.79 8.38 1.84
C LEU A 466 -26.96 9.30 2.74
N MET A 467 -26.11 10.12 2.13
CA MET A 467 -25.16 10.99 2.82
C MET A 467 -25.73 12.36 3.17
N ARG A 468 -25.01 13.09 4.05
CA ARG A 468 -25.42 14.43 4.46
C ARG A 468 -25.26 15.44 3.32
N LEU A 469 -24.04 15.59 2.83
CA LEU A 469 -23.63 16.58 1.84
C LEU A 469 -23.66 15.98 0.43
N ARG A 470 -24.08 16.79 -0.53
CA ARG A 470 -24.33 16.36 -1.91
C ARG A 470 -23.57 17.25 -2.88
N PRO A 471 -22.35 16.85 -3.30
CA PRO A 471 -21.61 17.64 -4.27
C PRO A 471 -22.32 17.63 -5.63
N LYS A 472 -22.16 18.71 -6.41
CA LYS A 472 -22.69 18.77 -7.77
C LYS A 472 -22.10 17.67 -8.64
N ILE A 473 -23.01 17.06 -9.39
CA ILE A 473 -22.77 15.97 -10.33
C ILE A 473 -21.98 16.49 -11.51
N ASP A 474 -20.99 15.70 -11.94
CA ASP A 474 -20.16 15.99 -13.08
C ASP A 474 -20.23 14.79 -14.05
N ARG A 475 -20.68 15.05 -15.27
CA ARG A 475 -20.82 14.03 -16.31
C ARG A 475 -19.46 13.50 -16.79
N SER A 476 -18.39 14.24 -16.57
CA SER A 476 -17.03 13.83 -16.92
C SER A 476 -16.34 12.99 -15.85
N ASP A 477 -16.97 12.79 -14.68
CA ASP A 477 -16.40 11.95 -13.62
C ASP A 477 -16.48 10.47 -13.97
N THR A 478 -15.37 9.77 -13.74
CA THR A 478 -15.36 8.31 -13.65
C THR A 478 -16.05 7.83 -12.37
N ALA A 479 -16.33 6.53 -12.26
CA ALA A 479 -16.89 5.94 -11.05
C ALA A 479 -16.08 6.27 -9.78
N PHE A 480 -14.74 6.18 -9.89
CA PHE A 480 -13.83 6.48 -8.80
C PHE A 480 -13.76 7.97 -8.48
N GLN A 481 -13.73 8.85 -9.50
CA GLN A 481 -13.75 10.30 -9.30
C GLN A 481 -15.03 10.77 -8.60
N ALA A 482 -16.19 10.26 -9.03
CA ALA A 482 -17.47 10.57 -8.40
C ALA A 482 -17.50 10.11 -6.93
N PHE A 483 -16.95 8.93 -6.63
CA PHE A 483 -16.79 8.44 -5.26
C PHE A 483 -15.83 9.32 -4.43
N ALA A 484 -14.68 9.68 -5.00
CA ALA A 484 -13.71 10.54 -4.35
C ALA A 484 -14.30 11.93 -4.06
N ARG A 485 -15.11 12.47 -4.97
CA ARG A 485 -15.84 13.74 -4.80
C ARG A 485 -16.83 13.65 -3.64
N LEU A 486 -17.60 12.56 -3.58
CA LEU A 486 -18.54 12.33 -2.49
C LEU A 486 -17.81 12.19 -1.14
N SER A 487 -16.72 11.44 -1.10
CA SER A 487 -15.90 11.23 0.10
C SER A 487 -15.14 12.49 0.53
N LEU A 488 -14.81 13.40 -0.40
CA LEU A 488 -14.15 14.66 -0.08
C LEU A 488 -15.15 15.69 0.49
N ALA A 489 -16.37 15.68 -0.04
CA ALA A 489 -17.45 16.55 0.43
C ALA A 489 -17.97 16.11 1.81
N ASN A 490 -18.06 14.80 2.08
CA ASN A 490 -18.58 14.26 3.34
C ASN A 490 -17.44 13.82 4.27
N ASP A 491 -17.49 14.23 5.53
CA ASP A 491 -16.59 13.71 6.56
C ASP A 491 -16.94 12.24 6.89
N SER A 492 -16.32 11.32 6.14
CA SER A 492 -16.52 9.86 6.20
C SER A 492 -15.37 9.18 6.94
N ASP A 493 -14.90 9.78 8.04
CA ASP A 493 -13.78 9.27 8.87
C ASP A 493 -12.50 8.96 8.07
N MET A 494 -12.19 9.79 7.07
CA MET A 494 -11.03 9.63 6.18
C MET A 494 -11.03 8.30 5.40
N LEU A 495 -12.21 7.84 4.98
CA LEU A 495 -12.41 6.58 4.24
C LEU A 495 -11.44 6.40 3.06
N LEU A 496 -11.25 7.44 2.25
CA LEU A 496 -10.44 7.32 1.04
C LEU A 496 -8.93 7.25 1.38
N GLU A 497 -8.48 7.94 2.42
CA GLU A 497 -7.13 7.82 2.96
C GLU A 497 -6.87 6.41 3.53
N ARG A 498 -7.86 5.81 4.19
CA ARG A 498 -7.81 4.41 4.66
C ARG A 498 -7.73 3.44 3.48
N LEU A 499 -8.54 3.65 2.44
CA LEU A 499 -8.57 2.83 1.23
C LEU A 499 -7.23 2.83 0.45
N ILE A 500 -6.52 3.95 0.45
CA ILE A 500 -5.17 4.04 -0.16
C ILE A 500 -4.18 3.11 0.57
N SER A 501 -4.39 2.91 1.87
CA SER A 501 -3.53 2.13 2.76
C SER A 501 -3.86 0.62 2.80
N THR A 502 -4.85 0.16 2.03
CA THR A 502 -5.17 -1.28 1.90
C THR A 502 -4.46 -1.94 0.71
N LEU A 503 -4.07 -3.20 0.85
CA LEU A 503 -3.52 -4.02 -0.22
C LEU A 503 -4.64 -4.91 -0.74
N PRO A 504 -5.05 -4.82 -2.02
CA PRO A 504 -6.06 -5.74 -2.53
C PRO A 504 -5.56 -7.19 -2.45
N LYS A 505 -6.47 -8.13 -2.12
CA LYS A 505 -6.18 -9.58 -2.12
C LYS A 505 -5.83 -10.07 -3.53
N ASN A 506 -6.52 -9.54 -4.53
CA ASN A 506 -6.30 -9.86 -5.94
C ASN A 506 -5.89 -8.60 -6.72
N PRO A 507 -4.91 -8.67 -7.64
CA PRO A 507 -4.50 -7.52 -8.45
C PRO A 507 -5.64 -6.93 -9.33
N THR A 508 -6.66 -7.74 -9.62
CA THR A 508 -7.84 -7.35 -10.40
C THR A 508 -9.01 -6.84 -9.56
N GLN A 509 -8.90 -6.89 -8.23
CA GLN A 509 -9.94 -6.44 -7.30
C GLN A 509 -10.32 -4.99 -7.57
N HIS A 510 -11.64 -4.74 -7.67
CA HIS A 510 -12.17 -3.40 -7.84
C HIS A 510 -11.99 -2.60 -6.54
N TRP A 511 -11.75 -1.29 -6.62
CA TRP A 511 -11.48 -0.43 -5.46
C TRP A 511 -12.64 -0.38 -4.45
N SER A 512 -13.87 -0.69 -4.89
CA SER A 512 -15.03 -0.75 -4.00
C SER A 512 -15.07 -2.00 -3.12
N CYS A 513 -14.32 -3.05 -3.50
CA CYS A 513 -14.09 -4.19 -2.62
C CYS A 513 -13.01 -3.77 -1.63
N MET A 514 -13.42 -3.40 -0.42
CA MET A 514 -12.56 -2.81 0.60
C MET A 514 -11.77 -3.85 1.42
N ASP A 515 -11.71 -5.10 0.94
CA ASP A 515 -10.95 -6.17 1.56
C ASP A 515 -9.44 -5.93 1.45
N ASP A 516 -8.75 -6.09 2.58
CA ASP A 516 -7.30 -6.01 2.68
C ASP A 516 -6.65 -7.41 2.67
N ALA A 517 -5.47 -7.54 2.06
CA ALA A 517 -4.68 -8.77 2.02
C ALA A 517 -4.23 -9.22 3.41
N TRP A 518 -4.19 -8.29 4.37
CA TRP A 518 -3.91 -8.55 5.77
C TRP A 518 -5.15 -8.90 6.60
N ASN A 519 -6.33 -8.94 5.97
CA ASN A 519 -7.64 -9.10 6.61
C ASN A 519 -7.98 -8.01 7.65
N SER A 520 -7.25 -6.90 7.63
CA SER A 520 -7.50 -5.73 8.47
C SER A 520 -8.78 -5.01 8.02
N LYS A 521 -9.57 -4.52 8.97
CA LYS A 521 -10.74 -3.72 8.67
C LYS A 521 -10.33 -2.27 8.45
N LEU A 522 -11.12 -1.53 7.68
CA LEU A 522 -10.78 -0.13 7.39
C LEU A 522 -10.72 0.73 8.66
N TRP A 523 -11.54 0.45 9.68
CA TRP A 523 -11.52 1.20 10.94
C TRP A 523 -10.23 0.99 11.74
N ASP A 524 -9.53 -0.14 11.56
CA ASP A 524 -8.26 -0.45 12.24
C ASP A 524 -7.07 0.34 11.68
N ILE A 525 -7.22 0.92 10.49
CA ILE A 525 -6.18 1.69 9.80
C ILE A 525 -6.32 3.17 10.12
N TYR A 526 -5.34 3.75 10.80
CA TYR A 526 -5.32 5.19 11.13
C TYR A 526 -4.50 5.97 10.09
N PRO A 527 -5.11 6.78 9.22
CA PRO A 527 -4.35 7.46 8.18
C PRO A 527 -3.42 8.54 8.74
N THR A 528 -2.24 8.67 8.15
CA THR A 528 -1.28 9.74 8.46
C THR A 528 -1.24 10.84 7.40
N CYS A 529 -1.96 10.65 6.30
CA CYS A 529 -2.05 11.58 5.18
C CYS A 529 -3.45 12.17 5.05
N GLN A 530 -3.59 13.20 4.21
CA GLN A 530 -4.87 13.83 3.90
C GLN A 530 -5.04 13.96 2.39
N ILE A 531 -6.26 13.74 1.90
CA ILE A 531 -6.57 14.02 0.49
C ILE A 531 -6.84 15.50 0.32
N ALA A 532 -6.02 16.11 -0.53
CA ALA A 532 -6.07 17.53 -0.88
C ALA A 532 -6.91 17.81 -2.14
N GLY A 533 -7.14 16.81 -3.00
CA GLY A 533 -7.97 16.97 -4.19
C GLY A 533 -8.09 15.73 -5.05
N ILE A 534 -8.82 15.86 -6.16
CA ILE A 534 -9.10 14.81 -7.13
C ILE A 534 -8.32 15.13 -8.41
N GLY A 535 -7.67 14.13 -9.00
CA GLY A 535 -6.99 14.28 -10.28
C GLY A 535 -7.95 14.23 -11.47
N ARG A 536 -7.46 14.53 -12.68
CA ARG A 536 -8.25 14.47 -13.91
C ARG A 536 -8.49 13.05 -14.45
N ASP A 537 -7.66 12.10 -14.00
CA ASP A 537 -7.82 10.66 -14.25
C ASP A 537 -8.24 9.97 -12.92
N ASP A 538 -8.32 8.63 -12.87
CA ASP A 538 -8.61 7.81 -11.67
C ASP A 538 -7.52 7.91 -10.59
N THR A 539 -7.35 9.12 -10.07
CA THR A 539 -6.23 9.54 -9.22
C THR A 539 -6.71 10.57 -8.22
N VAL A 540 -6.06 10.61 -7.06
CA VAL A 540 -6.26 11.61 -6.01
C VAL A 540 -4.96 12.31 -5.71
N ILE A 541 -5.03 13.50 -5.13
CA ILE A 541 -3.86 14.26 -4.69
C ILE A 541 -3.81 14.17 -3.19
N ILE A 542 -2.71 13.59 -2.69
CA ILE A 542 -2.50 13.31 -1.27
C ILE A 542 -1.42 14.25 -0.76
N ASP A 543 -1.66 14.82 0.42
CA ASP A 543 -0.70 15.63 1.17
C ASP A 543 -0.33 14.97 2.50
N GLY A 544 0.79 15.38 3.10
CA GLY A 544 1.24 14.90 4.40
C GLY A 544 1.93 13.52 4.41
N LEU A 545 2.19 12.94 3.24
CA LEU A 545 2.92 11.66 3.14
C LEU A 545 4.39 11.83 3.56
N ARG A 546 4.92 10.82 4.23
CA ARG A 546 6.37 10.63 4.41
C ARG A 546 6.83 9.50 3.53
N GLY A 547 8.04 9.58 2.98
CA GLY A 547 8.49 8.53 2.09
C GLY A 547 9.99 8.47 1.88
N ALA A 548 10.42 7.31 1.42
CA ALA A 548 11.79 7.00 1.09
C ALA A 548 11.89 6.37 -0.30
N ASN A 549 12.98 6.69 -0.99
CA ASN A 549 13.30 6.13 -2.30
C ASN A 549 13.90 4.73 -2.16
N VAL A 550 13.59 3.83 -3.09
CA VAL A 550 14.17 2.50 -3.13
C VAL A 550 15.32 2.47 -4.12
N ARG A 551 16.49 2.04 -3.65
CA ARG A 551 17.66 1.90 -4.49
C ARG A 551 17.71 0.50 -5.11
N TRP A 552 17.23 0.42 -6.35
CA TRP A 552 17.19 -0.82 -7.13
C TRP A 552 18.48 -1.14 -7.90
N LYS A 553 19.33 -0.15 -8.16
CA LYS A 553 20.45 -0.27 -9.11
C LYS A 553 21.68 -1.00 -8.55
N SER A 554 21.89 -0.91 -7.24
CA SER A 554 23.04 -1.46 -6.52
C SER A 554 22.82 -1.37 -5.02
N PHE A 555 23.44 -2.29 -4.29
CA PHE A 555 23.80 -2.05 -2.89
C PHE A 555 24.82 -0.91 -2.79
N GLU A 556 25.06 -0.43 -1.57
CA GLU A 556 26.05 0.60 -1.26
C GLU A 556 26.71 0.25 0.08
N VAL A 557 27.92 0.74 0.32
CA VAL A 557 28.56 0.61 1.63
C VAL A 557 27.73 1.36 2.67
N VAL A 558 27.14 0.61 3.61
CA VAL A 558 26.32 1.16 4.69
C VAL A 558 27.24 1.80 5.74
N ARG A 559 27.01 3.09 6.03
CA ARG A 559 27.65 3.75 7.17
C ARG A 559 27.08 3.15 8.46
N SER A 560 27.97 2.81 9.38
CA SER A 560 27.59 2.32 10.70
C SER A 560 28.47 2.97 11.76
N GLU A 561 27.88 3.22 12.91
CA GLU A 561 28.60 3.63 14.09
C GLU A 561 29.01 2.41 14.89
N VAL A 562 30.29 2.42 15.27
CA VAL A 562 30.93 1.37 16.02
C VAL A 562 31.39 1.98 17.34
N ARG A 563 30.94 1.41 18.48
CA ARG A 563 31.33 1.92 19.80
C ARG A 563 32.86 1.87 19.97
N ALA A 564 33.43 3.00 20.39
CA ALA A 564 34.82 3.09 20.78
C ALA A 564 35.06 2.24 22.04
N ASN A 565 35.96 1.25 21.92
CA ASN A 565 36.42 0.43 23.02
C ASN A 565 37.94 0.58 23.08
N PHE A 566 38.55 0.55 24.27
CA PHE A 566 40.00 0.62 24.44
C PHE A 566 40.73 -0.35 23.50
N LYS A 567 40.23 -1.59 23.35
CA LYS A 567 40.78 -2.57 22.39
C LYS A 567 40.77 -2.04 20.95
N ARG A 568 39.65 -1.46 20.50
CA ARG A 568 39.53 -0.91 19.13
C ARG A 568 40.34 0.36 18.94
N THR A 569 40.36 1.27 19.91
CA THR A 569 41.16 2.50 19.85
C THR A 569 42.65 2.16 19.81
N PHE A 570 43.09 1.20 20.62
CA PHE A 570 44.45 0.69 20.60
C PHE A 570 44.77 0.01 19.27
N THR A 571 43.89 -0.85 18.75
CA THR A 571 44.07 -1.47 17.43
C THR A 571 44.10 -0.45 16.30
N LEU A 572 43.30 0.61 16.38
CA LEU A 572 43.27 1.70 15.41
C LEU A 572 44.61 2.45 15.44
N PHE A 573 45.08 2.81 16.64
CA PHE A 573 46.39 3.42 16.85
C PHE A 573 47.52 2.53 16.33
N LEU A 574 47.51 1.24 16.67
CA LEU A 574 48.47 0.24 16.22
C LEU A 574 48.53 0.16 14.69
N GLN A 575 47.37 0.06 14.04
CA GLN A 575 47.29 -0.13 12.60
C GLN A 575 47.69 1.12 11.80
N HIS A 576 47.31 2.32 12.27
CA HIS A 576 47.66 3.58 11.60
C HIS A 576 49.08 4.05 11.88
N SER A 577 49.66 3.73 13.04
CA SER A 577 51.04 4.10 13.39
C SER A 577 52.09 3.13 12.86
N ALA A 578 51.73 1.88 12.57
CA ALA A 578 52.66 0.84 12.14
C ALA A 578 53.50 1.18 10.90
N PRO A 579 52.94 1.78 9.81
CA PRO A 579 53.76 2.17 8.66
C PRO A 579 54.78 3.25 9.02
N LEU A 580 54.41 4.24 9.83
CA LEU A 580 55.31 5.30 10.26
C LEU A 580 56.47 4.74 11.08
N PHE A 581 56.17 3.90 12.07
CA PHE A 581 57.20 3.26 12.89
C PHE A 581 58.10 2.31 12.09
N PHE A 582 57.58 1.70 11.03
CA PHE A 582 58.38 0.87 10.13
C PHE A 582 59.44 1.71 9.40
N TYR A 583 59.06 2.83 8.78
CA TYR A 583 60.04 3.71 8.11
C TYR A 583 61.01 4.38 9.09
N VAL A 584 60.52 4.83 10.25
CA VAL A 584 61.35 5.41 11.31
C VAL A 584 62.37 4.37 11.83
N SER A 585 61.96 3.11 11.98
CA SER A 585 62.86 2.03 12.42
C SER A 585 64.01 1.80 11.44
N ILE A 586 63.76 1.82 10.13
CA ILE A 586 64.80 1.68 9.09
C ILE A 586 65.80 2.84 9.19
N GLY A 587 65.30 4.07 9.36
CA GLY A 587 66.13 5.26 9.57
C GLY A 587 66.97 5.18 10.85
N LEU A 588 66.39 4.72 11.96
CA LEU A 588 67.09 4.56 13.24
C LEU A 588 68.15 3.44 13.21
N LEU A 589 67.89 2.34 12.51
CA LEU A 589 68.87 1.26 12.31
C LEU A 589 70.04 1.72 11.44
N ALA A 590 69.76 2.46 10.36
CA ALA A 590 70.79 3.05 9.51
C ALA A 590 71.64 4.08 10.27
N ALA A 591 71.01 4.97 11.03
CA ALA A 591 71.70 5.97 11.86
C ALA A 591 72.51 5.31 12.98
N GLY A 592 71.96 4.31 13.67
CA GLY A 592 72.66 3.56 14.71
C GLY A 592 73.92 2.86 14.20
N ASN A 593 73.86 2.28 12.99
CA ASN A 593 75.02 1.68 12.34
C ASN A 593 76.08 2.72 11.92
N ALA A 594 75.65 3.91 11.49
CA ALA A 594 76.55 5.00 11.11
C ALA A 594 77.22 5.70 12.31
N LEU A 595 76.54 5.80 13.46
CA LEU A 595 77.02 6.43 14.70
C LEU A 595 77.85 5.49 15.58
N ARG A 596 77.74 4.18 15.36
CA ARG A 596 78.46 3.15 16.14
C ARG A 596 79.98 3.32 16.21
N PRO A 597 80.69 3.75 15.14
CA PRO A 597 82.14 3.96 15.16
C PRO A 597 82.57 5.15 16.02
N SER A 598 81.73 6.19 16.16
CA SER A 598 82.07 7.45 16.84
C SER A 598 81.56 7.50 18.28
N ASN A 599 80.39 6.94 18.57
CA ASN A 599 79.83 6.88 19.92
C ASN A 599 79.07 5.56 20.11
N LYS A 600 79.77 4.56 20.66
CA LYS A 600 79.26 3.21 20.86
C LYS A 600 77.94 3.19 21.65
N THR A 601 77.86 3.96 22.74
CA THR A 601 76.68 4.00 23.62
C THR A 601 75.46 4.58 22.92
N ALA A 602 75.65 5.66 22.15
CA ALA A 602 74.58 6.25 21.36
C ALA A 602 74.14 5.31 20.21
N GLY A 603 75.09 4.75 19.46
CA GLY A 603 74.83 3.81 18.36
C GLY A 603 74.03 2.58 18.81
N ASP A 604 74.44 1.94 19.92
CA ASP A 604 73.73 0.78 20.48
C ASP A 604 72.30 1.15 20.95
N THR A 605 72.10 2.37 21.48
CA THR A 605 70.77 2.86 21.88
C THR A 605 69.85 3.04 20.66
N TYR A 606 70.31 3.69 19.59
CA TYR A 606 69.54 3.86 18.36
C TYR A 606 69.19 2.52 17.69
N THR A 607 70.12 1.56 17.68
CA THR A 607 69.86 0.21 17.18
C THR A 607 68.81 -0.50 18.02
N PHE A 608 68.87 -0.43 19.35
CA PHE A 608 67.89 -1.04 20.24
C PHE A 608 66.47 -0.48 20.00
N VAL A 609 66.31 0.86 19.96
CA VAL A 609 65.01 1.49 19.68
C VAL A 609 64.50 1.12 18.29
N GLY A 610 65.39 1.07 17.28
CA GLY A 610 65.05 0.62 15.93
C GLY A 610 64.49 -0.81 15.89
N VAL A 611 65.12 -1.75 16.60
CA VAL A 611 64.66 -3.15 16.69
C VAL A 611 63.27 -3.25 17.34
N VAL A 612 63.02 -2.52 18.43
CA VAL A 612 61.71 -2.51 19.11
C VAL A 612 60.60 -2.02 18.16
N PHE A 613 60.84 -0.93 17.41
CA PHE A 613 59.87 -0.42 16.45
C PHE A 613 59.65 -1.37 15.26
N ILE A 614 60.67 -2.10 14.81
CA ILE A 614 60.51 -3.13 13.79
C ILE A 614 59.63 -4.28 14.29
N ILE A 615 59.84 -4.76 15.51
CA ILE A 615 59.02 -5.83 16.10
C ILE A 615 57.57 -5.36 16.22
N TYR A 616 57.35 -4.13 16.70
CA TYR A 616 56.03 -3.51 16.78
C TYR A 616 55.33 -3.47 15.41
N SER A 617 56.01 -2.97 14.38
CA SER A 617 55.44 -2.88 13.03
C SER A 617 55.19 -4.25 12.40
N LEU A 618 56.05 -5.24 12.64
CA LEU A 618 55.86 -6.61 12.15
C LEU A 618 54.63 -7.27 12.78
N ILE A 619 54.40 -7.10 14.09
CA ILE A 619 53.21 -7.61 14.77
C ILE A 619 51.94 -6.97 14.17
N ALA A 620 51.95 -5.66 13.94
CA ALA A 620 50.83 -4.95 13.33
C ALA A 620 50.54 -5.41 11.88
N ILE A 621 51.59 -5.65 11.09
CA ILE A 621 51.47 -6.11 9.69
C ILE A 621 50.95 -7.55 9.64
N ILE A 622 51.54 -8.47 10.41
CA ILE A 622 51.12 -9.89 10.43
C ILE A 622 49.71 -10.01 11.00
N GLY A 623 49.38 -9.24 12.03
CA GLY A 623 48.05 -9.24 12.65
C GLY A 623 46.97 -8.47 11.87
N ALA A 624 47.31 -7.80 10.75
CA ALA A 624 46.43 -6.88 10.05
C ALA A 624 45.03 -7.45 9.71
N PRO A 625 44.87 -8.68 9.17
CA PRO A 625 43.55 -9.24 8.89
C PRO A 625 42.68 -9.40 10.13
N TRP A 626 43.28 -9.80 11.26
CA TRP A 626 42.58 -9.93 12.54
C TRP A 626 42.19 -8.56 13.12
N PHE A 627 43.12 -7.60 13.10
CA PHE A 627 42.88 -6.23 13.57
C PHE A 627 41.79 -5.52 12.76
N VAL A 628 41.79 -5.65 11.44
CA VAL A 628 40.73 -5.08 10.57
C VAL A 628 39.38 -5.73 10.86
N LYS A 629 39.33 -7.05 11.12
CA LYS A 629 38.09 -7.74 11.56
C LYS A 629 37.61 -7.21 12.92
N LEU A 630 38.52 -6.92 13.85
CA LEU A 630 38.18 -6.37 15.17
C LEU A 630 37.65 -4.93 15.09
N LEU A 631 38.26 -4.09 14.25
CA LEU A 631 37.89 -2.69 14.05
C LEU A 631 36.50 -2.54 13.42
N TYR A 632 36.24 -3.29 12.34
CA TYR A 632 35.05 -3.10 11.50
C TYR A 632 34.03 -4.25 11.59
N GLY A 633 34.32 -5.29 12.39
CA GLY A 633 33.39 -6.37 12.71
C GLY A 633 32.55 -6.11 13.95
N GLY A 634 31.74 -7.10 14.35
CA GLY A 634 30.85 -7.04 15.53
C GLY A 634 29.46 -6.47 15.24
N LYS A 635 28.67 -6.19 16.28
CA LYS A 635 27.33 -5.58 16.13
C LYS A 635 27.46 -4.07 15.93
N PHE A 636 26.57 -3.51 15.10
CA PHE A 636 26.45 -2.08 14.87
C PHE A 636 25.39 -1.47 15.78
N TRP A 637 25.55 -0.19 16.13
CA TRP A 637 24.59 0.50 17.00
C TRP A 637 23.67 1.42 16.22
N GLN A 638 24.24 2.31 15.41
CA GLN A 638 23.50 3.15 14.46
C GLN A 638 23.93 2.79 13.06
N THR A 639 22.99 2.40 12.21
CA THR A 639 23.25 2.14 10.81
C THR A 639 22.47 3.11 9.95
N GLN A 640 23.13 3.62 8.92
CA GLN A 640 22.47 4.46 7.95
C GLN A 640 21.31 3.67 7.34
N PRO A 641 20.08 4.20 7.42
CA PRO A 641 18.92 3.55 6.85
C PRO A 641 18.94 3.66 5.32
N TRP A 642 18.84 2.51 4.66
CA TRP A 642 18.70 2.36 3.22
C TRP A 642 17.59 1.37 2.92
N LEU A 643 16.83 1.64 1.87
CA LEU A 643 15.96 0.65 1.23
C LEU A 643 16.64 0.16 -0.04
N PHE A 644 17.34 -0.97 0.04
CA PHE A 644 17.86 -1.62 -1.15
C PHE A 644 16.84 -2.61 -1.70
N GLY A 645 16.62 -2.61 -3.00
CA GLY A 645 15.69 -3.53 -3.65
C GLY A 645 16.38 -4.39 -4.70
N PHE A 646 15.98 -5.65 -4.82
CA PHE A 646 16.32 -6.51 -5.95
C PHE A 646 15.15 -7.42 -6.36
N GLU A 647 15.14 -7.85 -7.62
CA GLU A 647 14.18 -8.80 -8.18
C GLU A 647 14.65 -10.23 -7.87
N GLY A 648 13.76 -11.05 -7.31
CA GLY A 648 14.03 -12.43 -6.90
C GLY A 648 14.27 -12.61 -5.40
N TYR A 649 14.66 -13.85 -5.05
CA TYR A 649 14.93 -14.29 -3.68
C TYR A 649 16.42 -14.60 -3.50
N LEU A 650 16.98 -14.21 -2.36
CA LEU A 650 18.28 -14.68 -1.89
C LEU A 650 18.21 -14.99 -0.39
N PRO A 651 18.98 -16.00 0.08
CA PRO A 651 19.15 -16.22 1.51
C PRO A 651 19.74 -14.98 2.19
N VAL A 652 19.28 -14.68 3.40
CA VAL A 652 19.73 -13.53 4.19
C VAL A 652 21.24 -13.53 4.40
N GLU A 653 21.85 -14.70 4.59
CA GLU A 653 23.30 -14.83 4.75
C GLU A 653 24.07 -14.33 3.52
N THR A 654 23.56 -14.65 2.33
CA THR A 654 24.13 -14.20 1.07
C THR A 654 23.97 -12.69 0.94
N ILE A 655 22.79 -12.15 1.27
CA ILE A 655 22.55 -10.70 1.27
C ILE A 655 23.52 -9.98 2.21
N GLU A 656 23.68 -10.47 3.44
CA GLU A 656 24.58 -9.87 4.43
C GLU A 656 26.03 -9.87 3.94
N LYS A 657 26.49 -10.96 3.31
CA LYS A 657 27.81 -11.04 2.67
C LYS A 657 27.99 -10.03 1.54
N GLN A 658 26.95 -9.73 0.77
CA GLN A 658 27.02 -8.78 -0.34
C GLN A 658 27.06 -7.31 0.14
N VAL A 659 26.33 -6.99 1.21
CA VAL A 659 26.24 -5.64 1.77
C VAL A 659 27.42 -5.35 2.72
N PHE A 660 27.64 -6.22 3.71
CA PHE A 660 28.61 -6.01 4.80
C PHE A 660 29.91 -6.82 4.65
N GLY A 661 29.99 -7.70 3.64
CA GLY A 661 31.20 -8.48 3.34
C GLY A 661 31.34 -9.77 4.16
N THR A 662 30.38 -10.06 5.04
CA THR A 662 30.40 -11.21 5.95
C THR A 662 28.98 -11.55 6.38
N ASN A 663 28.76 -12.79 6.81
CA ASN A 663 27.61 -13.14 7.62
C ASN A 663 28.02 -13.02 9.10
N LEU A 664 27.34 -12.16 9.86
CA LEU A 664 27.48 -12.00 11.32
C LEU A 664 26.12 -12.09 12.01
N GLY A 665 25.08 -12.57 11.32
CA GLY A 665 23.71 -12.62 11.83
C GLY A 665 23.16 -11.24 12.16
N ARG A 666 23.49 -10.23 11.34
CA ARG A 666 23.00 -8.85 11.55
C ARG A 666 21.65 -8.63 10.91
N LEU A 667 21.43 -9.23 9.74
CA LEU A 667 20.16 -9.17 9.04
C LEU A 667 19.27 -10.32 9.49
N SER A 668 17.98 -10.06 9.63
CA SER A 668 16.95 -11.07 9.87
C SER A 668 15.79 -10.93 8.89
N TRP A 669 15.06 -12.01 8.66
CA TRP A 669 13.78 -11.93 7.96
C TRP A 669 12.78 -11.16 8.81
N SER A 670 11.96 -10.32 8.16
CA SER A 670 10.88 -9.64 8.85
C SER A 670 9.75 -10.62 9.21
N PRO A 671 9.23 -10.57 10.44
CA PRO A 671 8.22 -11.54 10.91
C PRO A 671 6.81 -11.29 10.34
N TYR A 672 6.46 -10.02 10.06
CA TYR A 672 5.09 -9.61 9.69
C TYR A 672 5.05 -8.36 8.78
N SER A 673 6.11 -8.10 8.01
CA SER A 673 6.21 -6.87 7.18
C SER A 673 5.56 -7.02 5.80
N SER A 674 5.38 -8.24 5.30
CA SER A 674 4.60 -8.55 4.09
C SER A 674 3.66 -9.76 4.28
N PRO A 675 2.64 -9.97 3.41
CA PRO A 675 1.83 -11.19 3.43
C PRO A 675 2.63 -12.48 3.20
N LEU A 676 3.84 -12.38 2.60
CA LEU A 676 4.75 -13.51 2.42
C LEU A 676 5.63 -13.76 3.65
N SER A 677 5.64 -12.86 4.64
CA SER A 677 6.46 -13.02 5.84
C SER A 677 6.00 -14.24 6.65
N ARG A 678 6.96 -14.90 7.29
CA ARG A 678 6.74 -16.06 8.16
C ARG A 678 7.51 -15.84 9.45
N HIS A 679 6.93 -16.29 10.56
CA HIS A 679 7.58 -16.22 11.86
C HIS A 679 7.28 -17.49 12.68
N LYS A 680 8.12 -17.74 13.68
CA LYS A 680 7.89 -18.80 14.67
C LYS A 680 8.24 -18.28 16.07
N ARG A 681 7.68 -18.93 17.08
CA ARG A 681 8.06 -18.76 18.48
C ARG A 681 9.32 -19.56 18.75
N ASN A 682 10.34 -18.94 19.33
CA ASN A 682 11.56 -19.63 19.76
C ASN A 682 11.40 -20.25 21.18
N GLU A 683 12.44 -20.92 21.67
CA GLU A 683 12.47 -21.53 23.02
C GLU A 683 12.29 -20.51 24.15
N HIS A 684 12.56 -19.24 23.89
CA HIS A 684 12.45 -18.13 24.84
C HIS A 684 11.15 -17.33 24.73
N ASP A 685 10.15 -17.84 23.99
CA ASP A 685 8.87 -17.14 23.73
C ASP A 685 9.01 -15.82 22.93
N GLU A 686 10.05 -15.71 22.11
CA GLU A 686 10.27 -14.57 21.24
C GLU A 686 9.78 -14.88 19.82
N CYS A 687 9.23 -13.87 19.14
CA CYS A 687 8.84 -13.94 17.74
C CYS A 687 10.07 -13.72 16.85
N ILE A 688 10.45 -14.74 16.08
CA ILE A 688 11.57 -14.66 15.14
C ILE A 688 11.07 -14.85 13.70
N GLY A 689 11.49 -13.96 12.81
CA GLY A 689 11.24 -14.11 11.38
C GLY A 689 12.02 -15.29 10.81
N ILE A 690 11.35 -16.10 9.98
CA ILE A 690 11.96 -17.24 9.29
C ILE A 690 11.95 -17.00 7.79
N ASP A 691 12.80 -17.72 7.08
CA ASP A 691 12.87 -17.61 5.63
C ASP A 691 11.52 -17.95 4.99
N PRO A 692 10.89 -17.03 4.24
CA PRO A 692 9.61 -17.27 3.60
C PRO A 692 9.58 -18.52 2.72
N THR A 693 10.70 -18.90 2.11
CA THR A 693 10.80 -20.07 1.21
C THR A 693 10.84 -21.42 1.94
N THR A 694 10.87 -21.42 3.27
CA THR A 694 10.61 -22.62 4.07
C THR A 694 9.18 -23.13 3.85
N ASP A 695 8.24 -22.23 3.57
CA ASP A 695 6.89 -22.57 3.16
C ASP A 695 6.87 -23.05 1.69
N PRO A 696 6.43 -24.31 1.41
CA PRO A 696 6.36 -24.85 0.05
C PRO A 696 5.52 -23.99 -0.91
N GLU A 697 4.46 -23.34 -0.44
CA GLU A 697 3.60 -22.50 -1.29
C GLU A 697 4.39 -21.28 -1.79
N VAL A 698 5.09 -20.62 -0.87
CA VAL A 698 5.92 -19.45 -1.19
C VAL A 698 7.09 -19.84 -2.09
N ARG A 699 7.71 -20.99 -1.86
CA ARG A 699 8.78 -21.53 -2.73
C ARG A 699 8.29 -21.74 -4.16
N SER A 700 7.11 -22.34 -4.32
CA SER A 700 6.49 -22.57 -5.64
C SER A 700 6.17 -21.25 -6.36
N LEU A 701 5.73 -20.24 -5.60
CA LEU A 701 5.43 -18.89 -6.08
C LEU A 701 6.70 -18.17 -6.56
N VAL A 702 7.82 -18.29 -5.83
CA VAL A 702 9.12 -17.74 -6.24
C VAL A 702 9.59 -18.39 -7.55
N SER A 703 9.48 -19.71 -7.69
CA SER A 703 9.87 -20.39 -8.93
C SER A 703 9.00 -19.97 -10.11
N GLN A 704 7.68 -19.84 -9.93
CA GLN A 704 6.76 -19.38 -10.98
C GLN A 704 7.04 -17.93 -11.39
N ALA A 705 7.34 -17.06 -10.43
CA ALA A 705 7.61 -15.64 -10.68
C ALA A 705 8.87 -15.39 -11.53
N THR A 706 9.80 -16.35 -11.60
CA THR A 706 11.02 -16.25 -12.43
C THR A 706 10.70 -16.13 -13.92
N HIS A 707 9.59 -16.74 -14.37
CA HIS A 707 9.16 -16.74 -15.77
C HIS A 707 8.05 -15.72 -16.08
N ALA A 708 7.73 -14.84 -15.13
CA ALA A 708 6.66 -13.85 -15.29
C ALA A 708 6.88 -12.95 -16.52
N THR A 709 5.80 -12.70 -17.27
CA THR A 709 5.76 -11.76 -18.39
C THR A 709 5.40 -10.34 -17.91
N PRO A 710 5.46 -9.29 -18.75
CA PRO A 710 5.00 -7.97 -18.35
C PRO A 710 3.55 -8.02 -17.86
N GLY A 711 3.27 -7.45 -16.68
CA GLY A 711 1.92 -7.43 -16.07
C GLY A 711 1.60 -8.50 -15.06
N GLN A 712 2.36 -9.58 -15.08
CA GLN A 712 2.22 -10.63 -14.08
C GLN A 712 2.94 -10.23 -12.80
N MET A 713 2.48 -10.80 -11.69
CA MET A 713 3.11 -10.58 -10.39
C MET A 713 4.53 -11.17 -10.39
N ARG A 714 5.47 -10.38 -9.91
CA ARG A 714 6.88 -10.76 -9.70
C ARG A 714 7.20 -10.72 -8.22
N VAL A 715 8.26 -11.42 -7.84
CA VAL A 715 8.80 -11.39 -6.48
C VAL A 715 9.95 -10.41 -6.42
N PHE A 716 9.89 -9.51 -5.44
CA PHE A 716 10.95 -8.58 -5.11
C PHE A 716 11.31 -8.72 -3.63
N THR A 717 12.57 -8.39 -3.32
CA THR A 717 13.08 -8.39 -1.95
C THR A 717 13.64 -7.01 -1.63
N ILE A 718 13.23 -6.47 -0.49
CA ILE A 718 13.77 -5.24 0.10
C ILE A 718 14.63 -5.57 1.31
N VAL A 719 15.79 -4.94 1.36
CA VAL A 719 16.72 -4.96 2.49
C VAL A 719 16.67 -3.57 3.12
N ASP A 720 16.11 -3.50 4.33
CA ASP A 720 16.08 -2.31 5.16
C ASP A 720 17.26 -2.35 6.13
N THR A 721 18.26 -1.50 5.91
CA THR A 721 19.45 -1.43 6.78
C THR A 721 19.26 -0.55 8.01
N GLY A 722 18.12 0.15 8.14
CA GLY A 722 17.75 0.89 9.34
C GLY A 722 17.27 -0.06 10.43
N ASN A 723 16.33 -0.94 10.09
CA ASN A 723 15.83 -1.97 11.02
C ASN A 723 16.60 -3.30 10.94
N MET A 724 17.52 -3.44 9.98
CA MET A 724 18.24 -4.68 9.68
C MET A 724 17.33 -5.86 9.29
N GLU A 725 16.25 -5.55 8.59
CA GLU A 725 15.26 -6.54 8.17
C GLU A 725 15.28 -6.74 6.66
N VAL A 726 15.03 -7.98 6.24
CA VAL A 726 14.80 -8.36 4.85
C VAL A 726 13.34 -8.74 4.69
N THR A 727 12.67 -8.18 3.69
CA THR A 727 11.26 -8.47 3.40
C THR A 727 11.06 -8.82 1.94
N MET A 728 10.42 -9.95 1.70
CA MET A 728 10.01 -10.40 0.36
C MET A 728 8.54 -10.04 0.11
N PHE A 729 8.18 -9.58 -1.08
CA PHE A 729 6.81 -9.22 -1.44
C PHE A 729 6.55 -9.42 -2.93
N GLN A 730 5.28 -9.43 -3.31
CA GLN A 730 4.88 -9.46 -4.71
C GLN A 730 4.45 -8.07 -5.21
N ALA A 731 4.80 -7.77 -6.45
CA ALA A 731 4.35 -6.57 -7.17
C ALA A 731 4.41 -6.81 -8.69
N ILE A 732 3.67 -6.05 -9.49
CA ILE A 732 3.75 -6.12 -10.96
C ILE A 732 5.00 -5.38 -11.44
N ARG A 733 5.25 -4.18 -10.89
CA ARG A 733 6.43 -3.37 -11.17
C ARG A 733 7.24 -3.12 -9.90
N PRO A 734 8.56 -2.89 -10.01
CA PRO A 734 9.40 -2.54 -8.87
C PRO A 734 8.94 -1.21 -8.25
N PRO A 735 8.57 -1.16 -6.96
CA PRO A 735 8.20 0.08 -6.28
C PRO A 735 9.39 1.04 -6.21
N VAL A 736 9.30 2.23 -6.81
CA VAL A 736 10.39 3.22 -6.80
C VAL A 736 10.52 3.97 -5.47
N ALA A 737 9.45 4.00 -4.68
CA ALA A 737 9.43 4.60 -3.35
C ALA A 737 8.41 3.89 -2.45
N PHE A 738 8.60 4.00 -1.15
CA PHE A 738 7.60 3.67 -0.13
C PHE A 738 7.08 4.94 0.52
N LEU A 739 5.76 5.10 0.54
CA LEU A 739 5.05 6.25 1.12
C LEU A 739 4.24 5.77 2.32
N LEU A 740 4.50 6.32 3.50
CA LEU A 740 3.75 6.04 4.72
C LEU A 740 2.40 6.77 4.66
N ALA A 741 1.32 6.00 4.55
CA ALA A 741 -0.04 6.51 4.36
C ALA A 741 -0.94 6.31 5.59
N GLY A 742 -0.62 5.36 6.46
CA GLY A 742 -1.38 5.10 7.68
C GLY A 742 -0.65 4.22 8.67
N GLU A 743 -1.31 3.91 9.79
CA GLU A 743 -0.82 3.10 10.90
C GLU A 743 -1.82 2.00 11.24
N GLU A 744 -1.33 0.85 11.66
CA GLU A 744 -2.16 -0.26 12.08
C GLU A 744 -1.40 -1.22 13.01
N GLY A 745 -1.99 -1.51 14.16
CA GLY A 745 -1.44 -2.47 15.12
C GLY A 745 -0.02 -2.10 15.55
N GLY A 746 0.27 -0.81 15.71
CA GLY A 746 1.61 -0.30 16.08
C GLY A 746 2.66 -0.30 14.96
N MET A 747 2.27 -0.54 13.71
CA MET A 747 3.15 -0.52 12.53
C MET A 747 2.66 0.51 11.50
N GLN A 748 3.56 1.01 10.66
CA GLN A 748 3.25 1.94 9.57
C GLN A 748 2.87 1.17 8.30
N ARG A 749 1.75 1.54 7.65
CA ARG A 749 1.38 1.08 6.31
C ARG A 749 2.17 1.87 5.27
N ALA A 750 3.22 1.22 4.76
CA ALA A 750 4.12 1.74 3.74
C ALA A 750 3.65 1.29 2.35
N VAL A 751 3.11 2.22 1.58
CA VAL A 751 2.62 2.00 0.22
C VAL A 751 3.78 2.05 -0.77
N GLY A 752 4.12 0.91 -1.35
CA GLY A 752 5.11 0.82 -2.42
C GLY A 752 4.51 1.30 -3.74
N VAL A 753 5.10 2.33 -4.35
CA VAL A 753 4.57 2.96 -5.56
C VAL A 753 5.47 2.83 -6.78
N SER A 754 4.90 2.59 -7.96
CA SER A 754 5.57 2.82 -9.24
C SER A 754 5.30 4.24 -9.75
N TYR A 755 6.26 4.84 -10.46
CA TYR A 755 6.14 6.21 -10.97
C TYR A 755 5.89 6.21 -12.48
N GLN A 756 4.71 6.68 -12.88
CA GLN A 756 4.37 6.96 -14.26
C GLN A 756 4.73 8.41 -14.58
N TRP A 757 5.83 8.61 -15.30
CA TRP A 757 6.39 9.94 -15.51
C TRP A 757 5.61 10.78 -16.51
N GLU A 758 4.83 10.17 -17.40
CA GLU A 758 4.04 10.86 -18.43
C GLU A 758 2.92 11.68 -17.81
N THR A 759 2.26 11.11 -16.79
CA THR A 759 1.16 11.72 -16.05
C THR A 759 1.60 12.27 -14.69
N GLN A 760 2.86 12.04 -14.33
CA GLN A 760 3.46 12.31 -13.02
C GLN A 760 2.66 11.64 -11.89
N THR A 761 2.13 10.44 -12.12
CA THR A 761 1.29 9.72 -11.15
C THR A 761 2.09 8.61 -10.46
N CYS A 762 1.99 8.52 -9.14
CA CYS A 762 2.46 7.38 -8.36
C CYS A 762 1.32 6.36 -8.23
N TYR A 763 1.56 5.11 -8.58
CA TYR A 763 0.55 4.05 -8.49
C TYR A 763 0.93 3.01 -7.46
N ARG A 764 -0.05 2.56 -6.67
CA ARG A 764 0.15 1.46 -5.72
C ARG A 764 0.53 0.18 -6.44
N GLU A 765 1.64 -0.41 -6.04
CA GLU A 765 2.09 -1.74 -6.50
C GLU A 765 2.02 -2.76 -5.37
N THR A 766 2.29 -2.35 -4.13
CA THR A 766 2.25 -3.20 -2.94
C THR A 766 2.07 -2.37 -1.67
N ILE A 767 1.79 -3.01 -0.53
CA ILE A 767 1.83 -2.39 0.79
C ILE A 767 2.58 -3.31 1.75
N MET A 768 3.52 -2.72 2.47
CA MET A 768 4.29 -3.37 3.52
C MET A 768 4.00 -2.72 4.87
N ARG A 769 4.19 -3.47 5.94
CA ARG A 769 4.17 -2.95 7.31
C ARG A 769 5.60 -2.65 7.71
N MET A 770 5.88 -1.41 8.11
CA MET A 770 7.20 -0.98 8.58
C MET A 770 7.15 -0.57 10.04
N PRO A 771 8.22 -0.78 10.83
CA PRO A 771 8.28 -0.30 12.21
C PRO A 771 8.03 1.20 12.33
N THR A 772 7.49 1.63 13.47
CA THR A 772 7.23 3.06 13.76
C THR A 772 8.49 3.91 13.77
N THR A 773 9.64 3.35 14.13
CA THR A 773 10.97 4.00 14.09
C THR A 773 11.31 4.54 12.70
N THR A 774 10.82 3.89 11.64
CA THR A 774 11.03 4.31 10.25
C THR A 774 10.36 5.66 9.94
N LYS A 775 9.26 6.01 10.63
CA LYS A 775 8.48 7.24 10.39
C LYS A 775 9.30 8.51 10.62
N ASP A 776 10.15 8.51 11.64
CA ASP A 776 10.97 9.67 12.02
C ASP A 776 12.20 9.82 11.12
N LEU A 777 12.67 8.71 10.55
CA LEU A 777 13.81 8.67 9.64
C LEU A 777 13.42 8.95 8.18
N MET A 778 12.15 8.84 7.81
CA MET A 778 11.64 9.20 6.48
C MET A 778 11.32 10.70 6.37
N THR A 779 11.59 11.28 5.20
CA THR A 779 11.30 12.69 4.91
C THR A 779 9.86 12.91 4.45
N GLN A 780 9.29 14.07 4.78
CA GLN A 780 8.03 14.50 4.17
C GLN A 780 8.18 14.67 2.66
N VAL A 781 7.17 14.22 1.93
CA VAL A 781 7.05 14.38 0.47
C VAL A 781 6.04 15.49 0.22
N ASN A 782 6.27 16.30 -0.81
CA ASN A 782 5.24 17.24 -1.27
C ASN A 782 4.00 16.46 -1.71
N ARG A 783 2.91 17.17 -2.01
CA ARG A 783 1.69 16.58 -2.57
C ARG A 783 1.98 15.60 -3.68
N VAL A 784 1.41 14.41 -3.58
CA VAL A 784 1.58 13.29 -4.51
C VAL A 784 0.30 13.06 -5.27
N ARG A 785 0.37 13.03 -6.60
CA ARG A 785 -0.71 12.46 -7.41
C ARG A 785 -0.64 10.94 -7.35
N PHE A 786 -1.69 10.33 -6.81
CA PHE A 786 -1.72 8.92 -6.47
C PHE A 786 -2.87 8.18 -7.18
N GLY A 787 -2.61 6.98 -7.68
CA GLY A 787 -3.63 6.10 -8.27
C GLY A 787 -3.60 4.70 -7.63
N LEU A 788 -4.78 4.07 -7.50
CA LEU A 788 -4.90 2.75 -6.86
C LEU A 788 -4.45 1.59 -7.75
N LYS A 789 -4.68 1.70 -9.06
CA LYS A 789 -4.32 0.70 -10.06
C LYS A 789 -3.77 1.38 -11.30
N ARG A 790 -2.62 0.90 -11.78
CA ARG A 790 -2.01 1.36 -13.03
C ARG A 790 -2.38 0.40 -14.15
N GLU A 791 -3.10 0.91 -15.14
CA GLU A 791 -3.35 0.17 -16.37
C GLU A 791 -2.03 -0.22 -17.03
N MET A 792 -1.98 -1.40 -17.61
CA MET A 792 -0.81 -1.81 -18.39
C MET A 792 -0.93 -1.22 -19.79
N PRO A 793 0.00 -0.33 -20.21
CA PRO A 793 0.06 0.08 -21.60
C PRO A 793 0.40 -1.14 -22.46
N PRO A 794 -0.12 -1.24 -23.70
CA PRO A 794 0.19 -2.35 -24.57
C PRO A 794 1.71 -2.42 -24.79
N THR A 795 2.27 -3.62 -24.64
CA THR A 795 3.70 -3.90 -24.79
C THR A 795 3.96 -4.68 -26.06
N ARG A 796 5.09 -4.44 -26.70
CA ARG A 796 5.58 -5.24 -27.83
C ARG A 796 7.01 -5.72 -27.58
N PRO A 797 7.42 -6.86 -28.14
CA PRO A 797 8.82 -7.25 -28.16
C PRO A 797 9.63 -6.22 -28.97
N VAL A 798 10.84 -5.91 -28.49
CA VAL A 798 11.76 -4.98 -29.16
C VAL A 798 12.25 -5.62 -30.47
N ARG A 799 12.08 -4.93 -31.60
CA ARG A 799 12.51 -5.43 -32.93
C ARG A 799 13.99 -5.82 -32.91
N GLY A 800 14.27 -7.07 -33.26
CA GLY A 800 15.60 -7.69 -33.22
C GLY A 800 15.85 -8.68 -32.08
N ALA A 801 14.87 -8.90 -31.19
CA ALA A 801 14.94 -9.94 -30.15
C ALA A 801 14.64 -11.36 -30.68
N ASP A 802 13.93 -11.48 -31.81
CA ASP A 802 13.50 -12.78 -32.40
C ASP A 802 14.59 -13.51 -33.20
N GLN A 803 15.83 -13.00 -33.26
CA GLN A 803 16.95 -13.68 -33.94
C GLN A 803 17.83 -14.53 -33.00
N ALA A 804 17.39 -14.75 -31.75
CA ALA A 804 18.14 -15.55 -30.77
C ALA A 804 17.22 -16.48 -29.96
N VAL A 805 16.29 -17.15 -30.66
CA VAL A 805 15.61 -18.36 -30.14
C VAL A 805 16.29 -19.58 -30.73
#